data_AF-A0A8H4ND55-F1
#
_entry.id   AF-A0A8H4ND55-F1
#
_cell.length_a   1.000
_cell.length_b   1.000
_cell.length_c   1.000
_cell.angle_alpha   90.00
_cell.angle_beta   90.00
_cell.angle_gamma   90.00
#
_symmetry.space_group_name_H-M   'P 1'
#
loop_
_entity.id
_entity.type
_entity.pdbx_description
1 polymer ?
#
loop_
_entity_poly.entity_id
_entity_poly.type
_entity_poly.pdbx_seq_one_letter_code
_entity_poly.pdbx_strand_id
1 'polypeptide(L)'
;MDSFLFITSTGRPGQTESEVDRHRIRRHAMRGTAIARRAKGDYGQHNRRQLPLFLEPTATLEVAHMVPSPLSAQGYELAKITYGFELLSLSALASAHLSKASVRILASSPTRLQKLAQLRHPSWLDFVPARYAESRLLQAAVDCTLARAHRSLHPDSVISETAVIKLYLKALSQLQEELGDKLERRWALADVLCAIRILAFYEFLQFSQTAQWLHHITGARKLMRLRGPGNYSTDFEQQMLMSQTGTIFHESMSIGEDCFLEELKWKQLLSSIAAVERPTNIIKSLDCHPVLSSLWIHASPAARLTRQTSVCVNGTGANDPGTILQLTVEAYQTRQNLLTWREDFVKFAAELKTDRHSSRLRELLGVSFAVQIVLNRLIIALQPLAVAARTFENETQAFADRIIVLCQEASKESLPISNMLLAEKIVIANATKDSEDDWIRAISGATYSTCQGIQCMPAAVFEKCYATYLPQDHFPLVRKLPVFANKINTKEYLKLKVAENPGFSYTFVYNNSFLDWQLQIGFMVNLKDHIATLYEGGDVVYSATRLSTIGRALAAIKKNLDVTKNRHIYIHDIAITQNQIIEIAKRVDGNEWTITAASTAKIEENSYQALKSRDPAEVAGSALGFITRACWGEGYGGDFSKKGNNDLLGLPCLRTEGLEDLVRDIIKNN
;
A
#
# COMPACT_ATOMS: atom_id res chain seq x y z
N MET A 1 -39.58 11.26 41.14
CA MET A 1 -38.51 11.85 40.31
C MET A 1 -37.38 10.86 40.33
N ASP A 2 -37.33 9.97 39.34
CA ASP A 2 -36.26 8.98 39.27
C ASP A 2 -35.31 9.37 38.14
N SER A 3 -34.09 9.70 38.56
CA SER A 3 -32.96 10.12 37.75
C SER A 3 -32.53 9.04 36.76
N PHE A 4 -32.32 9.43 35.50
CA PHE A 4 -31.75 8.59 34.45
C PHE A 4 -30.34 8.11 34.85
N LEU A 5 -30.18 6.79 34.98
CA LEU A 5 -28.88 6.11 35.12
C LEU A 5 -28.40 5.67 33.73
N PHE A 6 -27.26 6.21 33.29
CA PHE A 6 -26.53 5.72 32.12
C PHE A 6 -25.70 4.48 32.50
N ILE A 7 -25.77 3.42 31.68
CA ILE A 7 -24.89 2.25 31.75
C ILE A 7 -24.18 2.11 30.39
N THR A 8 -22.85 2.11 30.40
CA THR A 8 -21.98 1.93 29.22
C THR A 8 -21.83 0.45 28.86
N SER A 9 -21.51 0.15 27.59
CA SER A 9 -21.42 -1.22 27.04
C SER A 9 -20.30 -2.10 27.63
N THR A 10 -19.49 -1.55 28.52
CA THR A 10 -18.56 -2.28 29.37
C THR A 10 -19.17 -2.31 30.76
N GLY A 11 -19.84 -3.42 31.11
CA GLY A 11 -20.40 -3.61 32.45
C GLY A 11 -19.35 -3.34 33.54
N ARG A 12 -19.80 -2.98 34.75
CA ARG A 12 -18.89 -2.75 35.89
C ARG A 12 -18.09 -4.04 36.17
N PRO A 13 -16.77 -3.98 36.38
CA PRO A 13 -16.00 -5.17 36.71
C PRO A 13 -16.42 -5.69 38.09
N GLY A 14 -16.86 -6.95 38.17
CA GLY A 14 -17.00 -7.68 39.44
C GLY A 14 -18.41 -7.91 39.98
N GLN A 15 -19.49 -7.54 39.28
CA GLN A 15 -20.85 -7.96 39.67
C GLN A 15 -21.56 -8.64 38.49
N THR A 16 -22.06 -9.86 38.71
CA THR A 16 -22.96 -10.55 37.78
C THR A 16 -24.27 -9.77 37.69
N GLU A 17 -24.60 -9.29 36.48
CA GLU A 17 -25.86 -8.60 36.20
C GLU A 17 -27.06 -9.44 36.64
N SER A 18 -27.93 -8.86 37.48
CA SER A 18 -29.18 -9.49 37.90
C SER A 18 -30.06 -9.81 36.69
N GLU A 19 -30.56 -11.05 36.64
CA GLU A 19 -31.46 -11.52 35.57
C GLU A 19 -32.74 -10.65 35.47
N VAL A 20 -33.14 -10.05 36.59
CA VAL A 20 -34.27 -9.12 36.70
C VAL A 20 -34.01 -7.83 35.92
N ASP A 21 -32.78 -7.31 35.94
CA ASP A 21 -32.40 -6.08 35.24
C ASP A 21 -32.31 -6.31 33.73
N ARG A 22 -31.75 -7.44 33.29
CA ARG A 22 -31.79 -7.84 31.87
C ARG A 22 -33.21 -7.99 31.35
N HIS A 23 -34.10 -8.55 32.18
CA HIS A 23 -35.49 -8.73 31.81
C HIS A 23 -36.24 -7.39 31.73
N ARG A 24 -35.99 -6.43 32.64
CA ARG A 24 -36.53 -5.06 32.55
C ARG A 24 -35.98 -4.31 31.34
N ILE A 25 -34.68 -4.41 31.04
CA ILE A 25 -34.04 -3.78 29.88
C ILE A 25 -34.64 -4.31 28.57
N ARG A 26 -34.75 -5.64 28.40
CA ARG A 26 -35.40 -6.24 27.22
C ARG A 26 -36.85 -5.82 27.10
N ARG A 27 -37.60 -5.80 28.21
CA ARG A 27 -39.01 -5.41 28.20
C ARG A 27 -39.19 -3.94 27.83
N HIS A 28 -38.28 -3.06 28.25
CA HIS A 28 -38.33 -1.63 27.94
C HIS A 28 -37.87 -1.31 26.50
N ALA A 29 -36.81 -1.97 26.02
CA ALA A 29 -36.30 -1.82 24.66
C ALA A 29 -37.28 -2.38 23.60
N MET A 30 -37.96 -3.49 23.92
CA MET A 30 -38.91 -4.14 23.01
C MET A 30 -40.31 -3.54 23.05
N ARG A 31 -40.60 -2.63 23.99
CA ARG A 31 -41.95 -2.05 24.16
C ARG A 31 -42.37 -1.24 22.94
N GLY A 32 -41.48 -0.39 22.42
CA GLY A 32 -41.75 0.41 21.22
C GLY A 32 -41.91 -0.46 19.97
N THR A 33 -41.07 -1.47 19.81
CA THR A 33 -41.13 -2.41 18.68
C THR A 33 -42.38 -3.29 18.71
N ALA A 34 -42.83 -3.71 19.91
CA ALA A 34 -44.04 -4.49 20.08
C ALA A 34 -45.32 -3.68 19.80
N ILE A 35 -45.35 -2.40 20.21
CA ILE A 35 -46.46 -1.47 19.90
C ILE A 35 -46.52 -1.22 18.39
N ALA A 36 -45.37 -0.98 17.73
CA ALA A 36 -45.30 -0.79 16.29
C ALA A 36 -45.71 -2.05 15.48
N ARG A 37 -45.43 -3.25 16.00
CA ARG A 37 -45.83 -4.52 15.36
C ARG A 37 -47.32 -4.84 15.56
N ARG A 38 -47.92 -4.49 16.72
CA ARG A 38 -49.37 -4.59 16.92
C ARG A 38 -50.15 -3.65 16.00
N ALA A 39 -49.65 -2.44 15.78
CA ALA A 39 -50.24 -1.48 14.84
C ALA A 39 -50.21 -1.96 13.38
N LYS A 40 -49.29 -2.87 13.02
CA LYS A 40 -49.16 -3.45 11.68
C LYS A 40 -49.83 -4.82 11.50
N GLY A 41 -50.40 -5.41 12.56
CA GLY A 41 -51.08 -6.72 12.49
C GLY A 41 -50.19 -7.96 12.57
N ASP A 42 -48.86 -7.83 12.48
CA ASP A 42 -47.91 -8.96 12.42
C ASP A 42 -47.47 -9.51 13.80
N TYR A 43 -48.17 -9.17 14.88
CA TYR A 43 -47.78 -9.60 16.21
C TYR A 43 -48.15 -11.07 16.47
N GLY A 44 -47.16 -11.98 16.39
CA GLY A 44 -47.31 -13.40 16.73
C GLY A 44 -47.21 -14.39 15.56
N GLN A 45 -47.02 -13.91 14.34
CA GLN A 45 -46.86 -14.75 13.16
C GLN A 45 -45.37 -14.95 12.86
N HIS A 46 -44.70 -15.92 13.49
CA HIS A 46 -43.61 -16.73 12.90
C HIS A 46 -42.98 -17.67 13.94
N ASN A 47 -43.42 -18.93 13.91
CA ASN A 47 -42.58 -20.10 14.19
C ASN A 47 -43.33 -21.35 13.74
N ARG A 48 -43.27 -21.68 12.43
CA ARG A 48 -43.49 -23.03 11.94
C ARG A 48 -42.53 -23.31 10.79
N ARG A 49 -41.46 -24.05 11.09
CA ARG A 49 -40.62 -24.72 10.10
C ARG A 49 -41.09 -26.17 9.94
N GLN A 50 -41.15 -26.57 8.67
CA GLN A 50 -40.96 -27.89 8.05
C GLN A 50 -42.16 -28.79 7.67
N LEU A 51 -41.99 -29.32 6.43
CA LEU A 51 -42.76 -30.14 5.47
C LEU A 51 -43.19 -31.54 5.97
N PRO A 52 -43.93 -32.42 5.23
CA PRO A 52 -44.25 -32.44 3.77
C PRO A 52 -45.71 -32.85 3.39
N LEU A 53 -46.09 -32.69 2.10
CA LEU A 53 -46.79 -33.68 1.22
C LEU A 53 -47.59 -33.01 0.07
N PHE A 54 -47.32 -33.56 -1.12
CA PHE A 54 -47.99 -33.54 -2.42
C PHE A 54 -49.38 -32.90 -2.56
N LEU A 55 -49.54 -32.08 -3.61
CA LEU A 55 -50.56 -32.19 -4.68
C LEU A 55 -50.43 -30.98 -5.64
N GLU A 56 -50.33 -31.24 -6.95
CA GLU A 56 -50.43 -30.23 -8.02
C GLU A 56 -51.81 -29.52 -7.98
N PRO A 57 -51.95 -28.29 -8.52
CA PRO A 57 -52.37 -28.20 -9.92
C PRO A 57 -51.88 -26.97 -10.73
N THR A 58 -51.78 -27.24 -12.03
CA THR A 58 -52.04 -26.34 -13.20
C THR A 58 -51.04 -25.25 -13.56
N ALA A 59 -50.44 -25.50 -14.73
CA ALA A 59 -49.56 -24.66 -15.49
C ALA A 59 -50.16 -23.32 -15.92
N THR A 60 -49.37 -22.26 -15.74
CA THR A 60 -49.31 -21.14 -16.68
C THR A 60 -47.87 -21.06 -17.19
N LEU A 61 -47.69 -21.46 -18.44
CA LEU A 61 -46.44 -21.38 -19.20
C LEU A 61 -46.05 -19.91 -19.38
N GLU A 62 -45.21 -19.38 -18.50
CA GLU A 62 -44.25 -18.36 -18.90
C GLU A 62 -43.04 -19.11 -19.47
N VAL A 63 -42.89 -19.04 -20.78
CA VAL A 63 -41.72 -19.54 -21.50
C VAL A 63 -40.55 -18.64 -21.12
N ALA A 64 -39.95 -18.91 -19.96
CA ALA A 64 -38.56 -18.57 -19.74
C ALA A 64 -37.78 -19.30 -20.84
N HIS A 65 -37.08 -18.55 -21.69
CA HIS A 65 -36.10 -19.11 -22.61
C HIS A 65 -35.06 -19.90 -21.79
N MET A 66 -35.33 -21.18 -21.55
CA MET A 66 -34.37 -22.12 -21.03
C MET A 66 -33.35 -22.32 -22.14
N VAL A 67 -32.22 -21.64 -22.01
CA VAL A 67 -30.99 -22.05 -22.69
C VAL A 67 -30.78 -23.52 -22.31
N PRO A 68 -30.72 -24.46 -23.27
CA PRO A 68 -30.48 -25.87 -22.95
C PRO A 68 -29.19 -25.99 -22.13
N SER A 69 -29.19 -26.81 -21.08
CA SER A 69 -27.93 -27.17 -20.41
C SER A 69 -26.99 -27.81 -21.44
N PRO A 70 -25.73 -27.37 -21.54
CA PRO A 70 -24.79 -27.95 -22.49
C PRO A 70 -24.41 -29.33 -21.98
N LEU A 71 -25.02 -30.36 -22.56
CA LEU A 71 -24.92 -31.77 -22.16
C LEU A 71 -23.51 -32.39 -22.34
N SER A 72 -22.45 -31.60 -22.49
CA SER A 72 -21.05 -32.07 -22.66
C SER A 72 -19.95 -31.17 -22.09
N ALA A 73 -20.27 -30.02 -21.47
CA ALA A 73 -19.23 -29.10 -20.99
C ALA A 73 -18.49 -29.69 -19.76
N GLN A 74 -17.15 -29.75 -19.82
CA GLN A 74 -16.28 -30.22 -18.73
C GLN A 74 -15.13 -29.23 -18.48
N GLY A 75 -14.48 -29.36 -17.31
CA GLY A 75 -13.31 -28.56 -16.95
C GLY A 75 -13.58 -27.04 -17.01
N TYR A 76 -12.70 -26.31 -17.69
CA TYR A 76 -12.77 -24.85 -17.79
C TYR A 76 -14.06 -24.36 -18.49
N GLU A 77 -14.55 -25.09 -19.49
CA GLU A 77 -15.78 -24.72 -20.21
C GLU A 77 -17.00 -24.75 -19.29
N LEU A 78 -17.08 -25.75 -18.40
CA LEU A 78 -18.14 -25.82 -17.39
C LEU A 78 -18.05 -24.65 -16.41
N ALA A 79 -16.84 -24.28 -15.96
CA ALA A 79 -16.64 -23.14 -15.06
C ALA A 79 -17.09 -21.82 -15.70
N LYS A 80 -16.69 -21.59 -16.97
CA LYS A 80 -17.10 -20.42 -17.77
C LYS A 80 -18.63 -20.30 -17.84
N ILE A 81 -19.32 -21.41 -18.10
CA ILE A 81 -20.79 -21.46 -18.20
C ILE A 81 -21.44 -21.25 -16.82
N THR A 82 -20.90 -21.89 -15.78
CA THR A 82 -21.41 -21.80 -14.40
C THR A 82 -21.37 -20.37 -13.87
N TYR A 83 -20.28 -19.65 -14.11
CA TYR A 83 -20.09 -18.29 -13.61
C TYR A 83 -20.44 -17.21 -14.62
N GLY A 84 -20.80 -17.55 -15.87
CA GLY A 84 -21.17 -16.58 -16.90
C GLY A 84 -20.08 -15.56 -17.23
N PHE A 85 -18.80 -15.93 -17.10
CA PHE A 85 -17.67 -15.04 -17.36
C PHE A 85 -16.49 -15.80 -17.96
N GLU A 86 -15.77 -15.19 -18.91
CA GLU A 86 -14.58 -15.76 -19.56
C GLU A 86 -13.31 -15.12 -18.98
N LEU A 87 -12.41 -15.93 -18.41
CA LEU A 87 -11.17 -15.43 -17.79
C LEU A 87 -10.31 -14.62 -18.78
N LEU A 88 -10.31 -15.02 -20.05
CA LEU A 88 -9.51 -14.41 -21.12
C LEU A 88 -9.94 -12.97 -21.43
N SER A 89 -11.15 -12.57 -21.02
CA SER A 89 -11.58 -11.17 -21.02
C SER A 89 -10.72 -10.29 -20.10
N LEU A 90 -9.96 -10.87 -19.16
CA LEU A 90 -9.02 -10.12 -18.31
C LEU A 90 -7.62 -10.00 -18.92
N SER A 91 -7.41 -10.37 -20.18
CA SER A 91 -6.10 -10.32 -20.85
C SER A 91 -5.43 -8.94 -20.83
N ALA A 92 -6.19 -7.84 -20.87
CA ALA A 92 -5.62 -6.50 -20.70
C ALA A 92 -4.98 -6.28 -19.31
N LEU A 93 -5.36 -7.04 -18.28
CA LEU A 93 -4.77 -6.99 -16.94
C LEU A 93 -3.55 -7.92 -16.79
N ALA A 94 -3.32 -8.82 -17.73
CA ALA A 94 -2.25 -9.83 -17.69
C ALA A 94 -0.83 -9.21 -17.66
N SER A 95 -0.70 -8.01 -18.23
CA SER A 95 0.57 -7.31 -18.45
C SER A 95 0.57 -5.87 -17.91
N ALA A 96 -0.56 -5.41 -17.41
CA ALA A 96 -0.74 -4.07 -16.85
C ALA A 96 -0.21 -3.99 -15.42
N HIS A 97 0.42 -2.87 -15.08
CA HIS A 97 0.68 -2.55 -13.68
C HIS A 97 -0.65 -2.19 -12.98
N LEU A 98 -1.08 -3.03 -12.04
CA LEU A 98 -2.34 -2.87 -11.30
C LEU A 98 -2.21 -1.85 -10.16
N SER A 99 -2.11 -0.56 -10.51
CA SER A 99 -1.95 0.52 -9.53
C SER A 99 -3.26 0.83 -8.77
N LYS A 100 -3.14 1.49 -7.60
CA LYS A 100 -4.31 2.04 -6.88
C LYS A 100 -5.10 3.05 -7.73
N ALA A 101 -4.41 3.81 -8.59
CA ALA A 101 -5.04 4.77 -9.50
C ALA A 101 -5.91 4.05 -10.55
N SER A 102 -5.43 2.91 -11.07
CA SER A 102 -6.17 2.07 -12.02
C SER A 102 -7.47 1.52 -11.43
N VAL A 103 -7.47 1.09 -10.15
CA VAL A 103 -8.70 0.66 -9.47
C VAL A 103 -9.70 1.80 -9.34
N ARG A 104 -9.29 3.02 -8.97
CA ARG A 104 -10.20 4.17 -8.89
C ARG A 104 -10.87 4.46 -10.24
N ILE A 105 -10.10 4.37 -11.33
CA ILE A 105 -10.62 4.58 -12.68
C ILE A 105 -11.64 3.50 -13.06
N LEU A 106 -11.38 2.24 -12.74
CA LEU A 106 -12.31 1.14 -13.06
C LEU A 106 -13.56 1.15 -12.16
N ALA A 107 -13.38 1.41 -10.86
CA ALA A 107 -14.47 1.48 -9.88
C ALA A 107 -15.48 2.60 -10.19
N SER A 108 -15.03 3.67 -10.86
CA SER A 108 -15.88 4.81 -11.20
C SER A 108 -17.02 4.48 -12.19
N SER A 109 -16.92 3.38 -12.94
CA SER A 109 -18.01 2.96 -13.83
C SER A 109 -17.92 1.47 -14.21
N PRO A 110 -18.97 0.66 -13.96
CA PRO A 110 -19.05 -0.75 -14.38
C PRO A 110 -18.83 -0.97 -15.89
N THR A 111 -19.25 0.01 -16.71
CA THR A 111 -19.06 -0.05 -18.18
C THR A 111 -17.60 -0.07 -18.61
N ARG A 112 -16.66 0.39 -17.77
CA ARG A 112 -15.22 0.39 -18.08
C ARG A 112 -14.63 -1.01 -17.99
N LEU A 113 -15.05 -1.82 -17.03
CA LEU A 113 -14.64 -3.23 -16.96
C LEU A 113 -15.22 -4.01 -18.14
N GLN A 114 -16.46 -3.73 -18.53
CA GLN A 114 -17.06 -4.35 -19.72
C GLN A 114 -16.32 -3.99 -21.01
N LYS A 115 -15.93 -2.72 -21.19
CA LYS A 115 -15.09 -2.30 -22.33
C LYS A 115 -13.70 -2.94 -22.30
N LEU A 116 -13.10 -3.09 -21.12
CA LEU A 116 -11.82 -3.79 -20.96
C LEU A 116 -11.96 -5.28 -21.31
N ALA A 117 -13.07 -5.91 -20.91
CA ALA A 117 -13.39 -7.29 -21.21
C ALA A 117 -13.57 -7.59 -22.71
N GLN A 118 -13.92 -6.58 -23.50
CA GLN A 118 -14.07 -6.68 -24.96
C GLN A 118 -12.73 -6.61 -25.71
N LEU A 119 -11.66 -6.12 -25.06
CA LEU A 119 -10.36 -5.90 -25.69
C LEU A 119 -9.41 -7.06 -25.37
N ARG A 120 -9.69 -8.21 -26.01
CA ARG A 120 -8.90 -9.42 -25.85
C ARG A 120 -7.58 -9.30 -26.60
N HIS A 121 -6.48 -9.60 -25.91
CA HIS A 121 -5.16 -9.67 -26.50
C HIS A 121 -4.45 -11.00 -26.15
N PRO A 122 -3.57 -11.51 -27.02
CA PRO A 122 -2.66 -12.62 -26.73
C PRO A 122 -1.95 -12.46 -25.38
N SER A 123 -2.08 -13.43 -24.47
CA SER A 123 -1.44 -13.39 -23.15
C SER A 123 -1.22 -14.77 -22.53
N TRP A 124 -0.53 -14.82 -21.39
CA TRP A 124 -0.36 -16.06 -20.63
C TRP A 124 -1.70 -16.69 -20.17
N LEU A 125 -2.80 -15.92 -20.14
CA LEU A 125 -4.13 -16.46 -19.84
C LEU A 125 -4.61 -17.46 -20.88
N ASP A 126 -4.11 -17.42 -22.12
CA ASP A 126 -4.48 -18.37 -23.16
C ASP A 126 -4.00 -19.81 -22.85
N PHE A 127 -3.04 -19.98 -21.94
CA PHE A 127 -2.59 -21.29 -21.46
C PHE A 127 -3.46 -21.85 -20.32
N VAL A 128 -4.26 -21.01 -19.65
CA VAL A 128 -5.01 -21.41 -18.43
C VAL A 128 -6.07 -22.47 -18.71
N PRO A 129 -6.87 -22.41 -19.80
CA PRO A 129 -7.91 -23.43 -20.06
C PRO A 129 -7.37 -24.86 -20.11
N ALA A 130 -6.22 -25.07 -20.75
CA ALA A 130 -5.58 -26.39 -20.86
C ALA A 130 -5.06 -26.90 -19.51
N ARG A 131 -4.66 -25.98 -18.62
CA ARG A 131 -4.06 -26.30 -17.32
C ARG A 131 -5.06 -26.34 -16.17
N TYR A 132 -6.28 -25.85 -16.40
CA TYR A 132 -7.31 -25.68 -15.38
C TYR A 132 -7.62 -26.99 -14.63
N ALA A 133 -7.70 -28.12 -15.33
CA ALA A 133 -8.01 -29.41 -14.73
C ALA A 133 -6.81 -30.11 -14.08
N GLU A 134 -5.57 -29.68 -14.40
CA GLU A 134 -4.33 -30.31 -13.95
C GLU A 134 -3.93 -29.86 -12.53
N SER A 135 -4.32 -28.65 -12.13
CA SER A 135 -3.95 -28.05 -10.85
C SER A 135 -5.18 -27.66 -10.03
N ARG A 136 -5.32 -28.28 -8.84
CA ARG A 136 -6.41 -27.97 -7.89
C ARG A 136 -6.39 -26.51 -7.47
N LEU A 137 -5.21 -25.98 -7.20
CA LEU A 137 -5.00 -24.57 -6.85
C LEU A 137 -5.41 -23.66 -8.01
N LEU A 138 -4.97 -23.96 -9.23
CA LEU A 138 -5.31 -23.15 -10.40
C LEU A 138 -6.82 -23.14 -10.64
N GLN A 139 -7.47 -24.30 -10.54
CA GLN A 139 -8.93 -24.42 -10.59
C GLN A 139 -9.61 -23.53 -9.55
N ALA A 140 -9.21 -23.63 -8.28
CA ALA A 140 -9.81 -22.83 -7.21
C ALA A 140 -9.61 -21.32 -7.41
N ALA A 141 -8.43 -20.91 -7.88
CA ALA A 141 -8.13 -19.52 -8.20
C ALA A 141 -9.01 -19.01 -9.37
N VAL A 142 -9.12 -19.77 -10.44
CA VAL A 142 -9.98 -19.42 -11.60
C VAL A 142 -11.43 -19.31 -11.17
N ASP A 143 -11.98 -20.31 -10.47
CA ASP A 143 -13.38 -20.34 -10.05
C ASP A 143 -13.76 -19.12 -9.20
N CYS A 144 -12.93 -18.77 -8.21
CA CYS A 144 -13.21 -17.64 -7.35
C CYS A 144 -13.13 -16.30 -8.12
N THR A 145 -12.18 -16.17 -9.04
CA THR A 145 -12.02 -14.98 -9.89
C THR A 145 -13.18 -14.83 -10.87
N LEU A 146 -13.64 -15.92 -11.50
CA LEU A 146 -14.81 -15.90 -12.38
C LEU A 146 -16.08 -15.48 -11.61
N ALA A 147 -16.31 -16.08 -10.45
CA ALA A 147 -17.43 -15.72 -9.59
C ALA A 147 -17.41 -14.25 -9.15
N ARG A 148 -16.21 -13.74 -8.80
CA ARG A 148 -16.01 -12.32 -8.46
C ARG A 148 -16.25 -11.41 -9.66
N ALA A 149 -15.68 -11.71 -10.82
CA ALA A 149 -15.84 -10.92 -12.04
C ALA A 149 -17.32 -10.82 -12.43
N HIS A 150 -18.04 -11.95 -12.41
CA HIS A 150 -19.48 -11.97 -12.68
C HIS A 150 -20.25 -11.05 -11.74
N ARG A 151 -20.00 -11.15 -10.42
CA ARG A 151 -20.69 -10.34 -9.42
C ARG A 151 -20.33 -8.85 -9.51
N SER A 152 -19.09 -8.52 -9.85
CA SER A 152 -18.65 -7.13 -10.05
C SER A 152 -19.26 -6.49 -11.30
N LEU A 153 -19.63 -7.29 -12.32
CA LEU A 153 -20.32 -6.83 -13.52
C LEU A 153 -21.85 -6.85 -13.41
N HIS A 154 -22.38 -7.75 -12.58
CA HIS A 154 -23.83 -7.94 -12.38
C HIS A 154 -24.13 -7.85 -10.87
N PRO A 155 -24.39 -6.63 -10.33
CA PRO A 155 -24.69 -6.45 -8.91
C PRO A 155 -25.90 -7.26 -8.42
N ASP A 156 -26.88 -7.51 -9.31
CA ASP A 156 -28.07 -8.33 -9.06
C ASP A 156 -27.82 -9.84 -9.26
N SER A 157 -26.55 -10.26 -9.30
CA SER A 157 -26.17 -11.66 -9.51
C SER A 157 -26.77 -12.59 -8.44
N VAL A 158 -27.26 -13.74 -8.91
CA VAL A 158 -27.69 -14.89 -8.08
C VAL A 158 -26.54 -15.44 -7.22
N ILE A 159 -25.28 -15.21 -7.61
CA ILE A 159 -24.11 -15.63 -6.84
C ILE A 159 -23.95 -14.73 -5.61
N SER A 160 -24.27 -15.27 -4.43
CA SER A 160 -24.12 -14.55 -3.17
C SER A 160 -22.67 -14.17 -2.85
N GLU A 161 -22.46 -13.03 -2.19
CA GLU A 161 -21.12 -12.61 -1.72
C GLU A 161 -20.46 -13.68 -0.84
N THR A 162 -21.26 -14.36 0.01
CA THR A 162 -20.79 -15.46 0.85
C THR A 162 -20.25 -16.63 0.04
N ALA A 163 -20.86 -16.97 -1.10
CA ALA A 163 -20.36 -18.01 -1.99
C ALA A 163 -19.02 -17.62 -2.62
N VAL A 164 -18.91 -16.38 -3.11
CA VAL A 164 -17.65 -15.84 -3.67
C VAL A 164 -16.52 -15.88 -2.63
N ILE A 165 -16.80 -15.45 -1.40
CA ILE A 165 -15.81 -15.48 -0.30
C ILE A 165 -15.41 -16.92 0.04
N LYS A 166 -16.35 -17.88 0.07
CA LYS A 166 -16.03 -19.30 0.31
C LYS A 166 -15.08 -19.87 -0.74
N LEU A 167 -15.31 -19.55 -2.02
CA LEU A 167 -14.43 -19.96 -3.11
C LEU A 167 -13.03 -19.34 -2.94
N TYR A 168 -12.95 -18.06 -2.57
CA TYR A 168 -11.68 -17.40 -2.33
C TYR A 168 -10.91 -17.99 -1.13
N LEU A 169 -11.60 -18.24 -0.01
CA LEU A 169 -11.00 -18.88 1.16
C LEU A 169 -10.46 -20.29 0.84
N LYS A 170 -11.17 -21.05 0.00
CA LYS A 170 -10.69 -22.34 -0.51
C LYS A 170 -9.40 -22.17 -1.32
N ALA A 171 -9.36 -21.20 -2.24
CA ALA A 171 -8.18 -20.94 -3.06
C ALA A 171 -6.98 -20.48 -2.22
N LEU A 172 -7.20 -19.62 -1.21
CA LEU A 172 -6.15 -19.19 -0.27
C LEU A 172 -5.63 -20.35 0.59
N SER A 173 -6.51 -21.24 1.07
CA SER A 173 -6.10 -22.42 1.82
C SER A 173 -5.19 -23.33 0.99
N GLN A 174 -5.54 -23.56 -0.28
CA GLN A 174 -4.72 -24.36 -1.19
C GLN A 174 -3.40 -23.65 -1.53
N LEU A 175 -3.43 -22.33 -1.73
CA LEU A 175 -2.20 -21.56 -1.97
C LEU A 175 -1.24 -21.68 -0.77
N GLN A 176 -1.77 -21.60 0.46
CA GLN A 176 -0.96 -21.76 1.67
C GLN A 176 -0.36 -23.17 1.78
N GLU A 177 -1.10 -24.20 1.39
CA GLU A 177 -0.59 -25.58 1.35
C GLU A 177 0.56 -25.72 0.35
N GLU A 178 0.39 -25.24 -0.89
CA GLU A 178 1.41 -25.30 -1.94
C GLU A 178 2.67 -24.48 -1.60
N LEU A 179 2.52 -23.34 -0.92
CA LEU A 179 3.64 -22.51 -0.44
C LEU A 179 4.32 -23.07 0.81
N GLY A 180 3.59 -23.82 1.63
CA GLY A 180 4.07 -24.40 2.88
C GLY A 180 4.89 -25.68 2.69
N ASP A 181 4.78 -26.31 1.53
CA ASP A 181 5.50 -27.56 1.22
C ASP A 181 7.01 -27.32 1.05
N LYS A 182 7.78 -27.78 2.04
CA LYS A 182 9.24 -27.71 2.05
C LYS A 182 9.90 -28.89 1.32
N LEU A 183 9.20 -29.98 1.09
CA LEU A 183 9.77 -31.26 0.65
C LEU A 183 9.72 -31.40 -0.88
N GLU A 184 8.60 -31.04 -1.51
CA GLU A 184 8.39 -31.31 -2.95
C GLU A 184 8.62 -30.09 -3.84
N ARG A 185 9.03 -28.95 -3.27
CA ARG A 185 9.24 -27.67 -4.00
C ARG A 185 8.03 -27.24 -4.85
N ARG A 186 6.80 -27.60 -4.45
CA ARG A 186 5.59 -27.26 -5.22
C ARG A 186 5.41 -25.76 -5.43
N TRP A 187 5.85 -24.94 -4.48
CA TRP A 187 5.94 -23.48 -4.60
C TRP A 187 6.67 -23.01 -5.87
N ALA A 188 7.58 -23.80 -6.44
CA ALA A 188 8.33 -23.46 -7.64
C ALA A 188 7.59 -23.76 -8.95
N LEU A 189 6.42 -24.40 -8.91
CA LEU A 189 5.63 -24.72 -10.10
C LEU A 189 5.05 -23.45 -10.73
N ALA A 190 4.99 -23.44 -12.07
CA ALA A 190 4.43 -22.32 -12.81
C ALA A 190 2.94 -22.07 -12.49
N ASP A 191 2.19 -23.11 -12.14
CA ASP A 191 0.77 -23.00 -11.77
C ASP A 191 0.54 -22.28 -10.44
N VAL A 192 1.47 -22.38 -9.49
CA VAL A 192 1.40 -21.61 -8.24
C VAL A 192 1.55 -20.13 -8.55
N LEU A 193 2.54 -19.76 -9.37
CA LEU A 193 2.72 -18.38 -9.81
C LEU A 193 1.49 -17.87 -10.60
N CYS A 194 0.95 -18.69 -11.49
CA CYS A 194 -0.27 -18.42 -12.24
C CYS A 194 -1.47 -18.14 -11.32
N ALA A 195 -1.70 -19.02 -10.35
CA ALA A 195 -2.79 -18.89 -9.39
C ALA A 195 -2.65 -17.61 -8.55
N ILE A 196 -1.45 -17.27 -8.06
CA ILE A 196 -1.20 -16.00 -7.35
C ILE A 196 -1.60 -14.80 -8.23
N ARG A 197 -1.27 -14.84 -9.53
CA ARG A 197 -1.64 -13.74 -10.44
C ARG A 197 -3.15 -13.67 -10.68
N ILE A 198 -3.83 -14.80 -10.79
CA ILE A 198 -5.30 -14.86 -10.91
C ILE A 198 -5.99 -14.39 -9.62
N LEU A 199 -5.45 -14.71 -8.44
CA LEU A 199 -5.96 -14.22 -7.15
C LEU A 199 -5.76 -12.71 -6.98
N ALA A 200 -4.68 -12.15 -7.55
CA ALA A 200 -4.55 -10.70 -7.63
C ALA A 200 -5.70 -10.07 -8.43
N PHE A 201 -6.17 -10.71 -9.52
CA PHE A 201 -7.35 -10.24 -10.25
C PHE A 201 -8.62 -10.32 -9.41
N TYR A 202 -8.82 -11.39 -8.65
CA TYR A 202 -9.94 -11.49 -7.71
C TYR A 202 -10.01 -10.28 -6.78
N GLU A 203 -8.91 -9.95 -6.11
CA GLU A 203 -8.89 -8.82 -5.16
C GLU A 203 -8.98 -7.46 -5.87
N PHE A 204 -8.37 -7.32 -7.03
CA PHE A 204 -8.45 -6.11 -7.85
C PHE A 204 -9.90 -5.83 -8.32
N LEU A 205 -10.65 -6.87 -8.67
CA LEU A 205 -12.04 -6.80 -9.10
C LEU A 205 -13.04 -6.57 -7.96
N GLN A 206 -12.60 -6.61 -6.69
CA GLN A 206 -13.41 -6.11 -5.58
C GLN A 206 -13.56 -4.58 -5.59
N PHE A 207 -12.70 -3.89 -6.36
CA PHE A 207 -12.64 -2.43 -6.42
C PHE A 207 -12.44 -1.76 -5.06
N SER A 208 -11.86 -2.49 -4.10
CA SER A 208 -11.53 -1.98 -2.78
C SER A 208 -10.36 -1.01 -2.85
N GLN A 209 -10.42 0.08 -2.09
CA GLN A 209 -9.30 1.01 -1.94
C GLN A 209 -8.18 0.47 -1.01
N THR A 210 -8.41 -0.66 -0.33
CA THR A 210 -7.43 -1.26 0.60
C THR A 210 -6.22 -1.90 -0.10
N ALA A 211 -6.24 -2.01 -1.43
CA ALA A 211 -5.10 -2.48 -2.23
C ALA A 211 -4.55 -3.86 -1.87
N GLN A 212 -5.42 -4.79 -1.44
CA GLN A 212 -4.99 -6.12 -0.97
C GLN A 212 -4.26 -6.91 -2.05
N TRP A 213 -4.63 -6.74 -3.33
CA TRP A 213 -4.00 -7.44 -4.46
C TRP A 213 -2.50 -7.18 -4.55
N LEU A 214 -2.01 -6.05 -3.99
CA LEU A 214 -0.59 -5.75 -3.94
C LEU A 214 0.17 -6.83 -3.15
N HIS A 215 -0.41 -7.47 -2.13
CA HIS A 215 0.24 -8.60 -1.44
C HIS A 215 0.48 -9.78 -2.38
N HIS A 216 -0.47 -10.11 -3.26
CA HIS A 216 -0.27 -11.13 -4.30
C HIS A 216 0.78 -10.69 -5.33
N ILE A 217 0.81 -9.41 -5.71
CA ILE A 217 1.85 -8.85 -6.59
C ILE A 217 3.25 -8.96 -5.95
N THR A 218 3.41 -8.49 -4.71
CA THR A 218 4.67 -8.59 -3.96
C THR A 218 5.07 -10.04 -3.76
N GLY A 219 4.11 -10.93 -3.44
CA GLY A 219 4.31 -12.36 -3.28
C GLY A 219 4.79 -13.02 -4.58
N ALA A 220 4.13 -12.75 -5.70
CA ALA A 220 4.53 -13.21 -7.02
C ALA A 220 5.95 -12.75 -7.37
N ARG A 221 6.29 -11.47 -7.16
CA ARG A 221 7.65 -10.94 -7.38
C ARG A 221 8.70 -11.71 -6.58
N LYS A 222 8.45 -11.94 -5.28
CA LYS A 222 9.36 -12.71 -4.41
C LYS A 222 9.49 -14.15 -4.89
N LEU A 223 8.39 -14.80 -5.24
CA LEU A 223 8.38 -16.17 -5.76
C LEU A 223 9.15 -16.28 -7.08
N MET A 224 8.94 -15.33 -8.00
CA MET A 224 9.66 -15.29 -9.27
C MET A 224 11.17 -15.16 -9.05
N ARG A 225 11.61 -14.33 -8.11
CA ARG A 225 13.03 -14.23 -7.73
C ARG A 225 13.56 -15.54 -7.14
N LEU A 226 12.80 -16.19 -6.26
CA LEU A 226 13.17 -17.46 -5.62
C LEU A 226 13.27 -18.62 -6.61
N ARG A 227 12.39 -18.68 -7.62
CA ARG A 227 12.47 -19.64 -8.73
C ARG A 227 13.77 -19.47 -9.51
N GLY A 228 14.29 -18.25 -9.61
CA GLY A 228 15.52 -17.96 -10.33
C GLY A 228 15.36 -18.07 -11.86
N PRO A 229 16.33 -17.55 -12.63
CA PRO A 229 16.19 -17.44 -14.08
C PRO A 229 16.16 -18.79 -14.82
N GLY A 230 16.73 -19.86 -14.25
CA GLY A 230 16.77 -21.18 -14.87
C GLY A 230 15.42 -21.91 -14.95
N ASN A 231 14.39 -21.42 -14.26
CA ASN A 231 13.07 -22.06 -14.16
C ASN A 231 12.01 -21.36 -15.04
N TYR A 232 12.43 -20.82 -16.19
CA TYR A 232 11.56 -20.20 -17.20
C TYR A 232 11.86 -20.77 -18.59
N SER A 233 11.58 -22.07 -18.73
CA SER A 233 11.99 -22.86 -19.90
C SER A 233 10.86 -23.04 -20.91
N THR A 234 9.62 -23.06 -20.43
CA THR A 234 8.44 -23.26 -21.28
C THR A 234 7.88 -21.94 -21.79
N ASP A 235 7.11 -22.00 -22.87
CA ASP A 235 6.46 -20.82 -23.46
C ASP A 235 5.51 -20.12 -22.49
N PHE A 236 4.77 -20.91 -21.70
CA PHE A 236 3.91 -20.40 -20.64
C PHE A 236 4.69 -19.61 -19.58
N GLU A 237 5.80 -20.18 -19.09
CA GLU A 237 6.64 -19.53 -18.08
C GLU A 237 7.30 -18.27 -18.61
N GLN A 238 7.81 -18.31 -19.84
CA GLN A 238 8.46 -17.17 -20.47
C GLN A 238 7.45 -16.04 -20.70
N GLN A 239 6.24 -16.33 -21.18
CA GLN A 239 5.19 -15.30 -21.31
C GLN A 239 4.76 -14.71 -19.97
N MET A 240 4.61 -15.56 -18.95
CA MET A 240 4.37 -15.11 -17.58
C MET A 240 5.47 -14.16 -17.09
N LEU A 241 6.74 -14.53 -17.27
CA LEU A 241 7.87 -13.69 -16.87
C LEU A 241 7.85 -12.34 -17.59
N MET A 242 7.75 -12.36 -18.91
CA MET A 242 7.80 -11.17 -19.75
C MET A 242 6.65 -10.22 -19.40
N SER A 243 5.43 -10.72 -19.21
CA SER A 243 4.28 -9.89 -18.86
C SER A 243 4.38 -9.24 -17.47
N GLN A 244 5.18 -9.81 -16.56
CA GLN A 244 5.39 -9.26 -15.21
C GLN A 244 6.56 -8.30 -15.08
N THR A 245 7.43 -8.17 -16.09
CA THR A 245 8.64 -7.31 -16.01
C THR A 245 8.33 -5.88 -15.58
N GLY A 246 7.31 -5.26 -16.16
CA GLY A 246 6.84 -3.93 -15.74
C GLY A 246 6.32 -3.89 -14.31
N THR A 247 5.52 -4.89 -13.92
CA THR A 247 4.99 -4.99 -12.56
C THR A 247 6.11 -5.15 -11.53
N ILE A 248 7.13 -5.97 -11.82
CA ILE A 248 8.30 -6.17 -10.96
C ILE A 248 9.05 -4.84 -10.77
N PHE A 249 9.28 -4.10 -11.85
CA PHE A 249 9.92 -2.79 -11.80
C PHE A 249 9.12 -1.79 -10.96
N HIS A 250 7.83 -1.59 -11.28
CA HIS A 250 6.95 -0.65 -10.58
C HIS A 250 6.81 -0.96 -9.10
N GLU A 251 6.68 -2.25 -8.75
CA GLU A 251 6.62 -2.69 -7.37
C GLU A 251 7.93 -2.41 -6.64
N SER A 252 9.10 -2.68 -7.27
CA SER A 252 10.42 -2.43 -6.67
C SER A 252 10.64 -0.93 -6.39
N MET A 253 10.24 -0.07 -7.35
CA MET A 253 10.18 1.38 -7.13
C MET A 253 9.28 1.72 -5.93
N SER A 254 8.05 1.21 -5.92
CA SER A 254 7.05 1.55 -4.91
C SER A 254 7.45 1.13 -3.49
N ILE A 255 8.03 -0.05 -3.31
CA ILE A 255 8.43 -0.53 -1.97
C ILE A 255 9.81 -0.03 -1.53
N GLY A 256 10.57 0.61 -2.43
CA GLY A 256 11.93 1.05 -2.18
C GLY A 256 12.90 -0.13 -2.04
N GLU A 257 12.79 -1.14 -2.90
CA GLU A 257 13.73 -2.28 -2.97
C GLU A 257 14.45 -2.30 -4.32
N ASP A 258 15.61 -2.96 -4.37
CA ASP A 258 16.33 -3.16 -5.62
C ASP A 258 15.54 -4.07 -6.58
N CYS A 259 15.51 -3.69 -7.86
CA CYS A 259 14.85 -4.48 -8.89
C CYS A 259 15.77 -5.63 -9.32
N PHE A 260 15.41 -6.89 -9.02
CA PHE A 260 16.24 -8.04 -9.36
C PHE A 260 16.47 -8.23 -10.87
N LEU A 261 15.66 -7.58 -11.72
CA LEU A 261 15.87 -7.56 -13.18
C LEU A 261 17.16 -6.83 -13.58
N GLU A 262 17.76 -6.07 -12.66
CA GLU A 262 19.07 -5.45 -12.87
C GLU A 262 20.22 -6.47 -12.91
N GLU A 263 20.07 -7.62 -12.24
CA GLU A 263 21.12 -8.64 -12.15
C GLU A 263 21.40 -9.26 -13.53
N LEU A 264 22.68 -9.46 -13.87
CA LEU A 264 23.12 -9.89 -15.21
C LEU A 264 22.39 -11.15 -15.73
N LYS A 265 22.22 -12.16 -14.86
CA LYS A 265 21.52 -13.41 -15.21
C LYS A 265 20.05 -13.20 -15.63
N TRP A 266 19.37 -12.21 -15.06
CA TRP A 266 17.99 -11.88 -15.43
C TRP A 266 17.95 -11.08 -16.73
N LYS A 267 18.87 -10.13 -16.92
CA LYS A 267 19.03 -9.41 -18.19
C LYS A 267 19.28 -10.37 -19.36
N GLN A 268 20.18 -11.35 -19.18
CA GLN A 268 20.48 -12.37 -20.18
C GLN A 268 19.26 -13.22 -20.51
N LEU A 269 18.51 -13.67 -19.50
CA LEU A 269 17.27 -14.43 -19.72
C LEU A 269 16.25 -13.60 -20.51
N LEU A 270 15.96 -12.37 -20.10
CA LEU A 270 14.98 -11.52 -20.79
C LEU A 270 15.38 -11.25 -22.24
N SER A 271 16.65 -10.93 -22.48
CA SER A 271 17.19 -10.77 -23.84
C SER A 271 17.10 -12.05 -24.66
N SER A 272 17.35 -13.22 -24.05
CA SER A 272 17.25 -14.51 -24.75
C SER A 272 15.81 -14.80 -25.17
N ILE A 273 14.82 -14.55 -24.31
CA ILE A 273 13.40 -14.75 -24.60
C ILE A 273 12.96 -13.82 -25.73
N ALA A 274 13.39 -12.55 -25.67
CA ALA A 274 13.08 -11.55 -26.68
C ALA A 274 13.68 -11.90 -28.06
N ALA A 275 14.92 -12.42 -28.09
CA ALA A 275 15.64 -12.70 -29.33
C ALA A 275 15.08 -13.89 -30.13
N VAL A 276 14.27 -14.77 -29.52
CA VAL A 276 13.71 -15.91 -30.26
C VAL A 276 12.64 -15.44 -31.24
N GLU A 277 13.01 -15.34 -32.52
CA GLU A 277 12.05 -15.36 -33.62
C GLU A 277 11.35 -16.73 -33.60
N ARG A 278 10.07 -16.74 -33.26
CA ARG A 278 9.27 -17.98 -33.23
C ARG A 278 8.31 -17.93 -34.41
N PRO A 279 8.18 -19.03 -35.17
CA PRO A 279 7.19 -19.11 -36.23
C PRO A 279 5.80 -18.80 -35.68
N THR A 280 5.01 -18.13 -36.50
CA THR A 280 3.85 -17.27 -36.25
C THR A 280 2.62 -17.89 -35.56
N ASN A 281 2.72 -19.07 -34.92
CA ASN A 281 1.55 -19.79 -34.38
C ASN A 281 1.52 -19.98 -32.85
N ILE A 282 2.45 -19.39 -32.10
CA ILE A 282 2.36 -19.36 -30.62
C ILE A 282 2.18 -17.91 -30.18
N ILE A 283 0.93 -17.55 -29.88
CA ILE A 283 0.41 -16.39 -29.13
C ILE A 283 1.54 -15.49 -28.59
N LYS A 284 2.15 -14.62 -29.41
CA LYS A 284 3.13 -13.65 -28.88
C LYS A 284 2.36 -12.48 -28.31
N SER A 285 2.30 -12.40 -26.97
CA SER A 285 2.01 -11.13 -26.33
C SER A 285 3.00 -10.08 -26.84
N LEU A 286 2.51 -8.86 -27.03
CA LEU A 286 3.31 -7.69 -27.37
C LEU A 286 4.47 -7.47 -26.36
N ASP A 287 4.33 -7.97 -25.13
CA ASP A 287 5.37 -7.91 -24.09
C ASP A 287 6.65 -8.69 -24.43
N CYS A 288 6.58 -9.66 -25.33
CA CYS A 288 7.76 -10.44 -25.73
C CYS A 288 8.56 -9.77 -26.86
N HIS A 289 8.09 -8.65 -27.41
CA HIS A 289 8.79 -7.95 -28.48
C HIS A 289 10.13 -7.37 -27.96
N PRO A 290 11.25 -7.50 -28.68
CA PRO A 290 12.57 -7.05 -28.22
C PRO A 290 12.62 -5.57 -27.84
N VAL A 291 12.02 -4.70 -28.67
CA VAL A 291 11.98 -3.27 -28.39
C VAL A 291 11.14 -2.97 -27.16
N LEU A 292 10.06 -3.70 -26.91
CA LEU A 292 9.15 -3.36 -25.81
C LEU A 292 9.62 -3.91 -24.46
N SER A 293 10.14 -5.14 -24.47
CA SER A 293 10.68 -5.79 -23.27
C SER A 293 11.97 -5.15 -22.77
N SER A 294 12.82 -4.64 -23.67
CA SER A 294 14.09 -4.01 -23.29
C SER A 294 13.93 -2.74 -22.46
N LEU A 295 12.75 -2.08 -22.50
CA LEU A 295 12.45 -0.94 -21.63
C LEU A 295 12.75 -1.26 -20.17
N TRP A 296 12.29 -2.42 -19.69
CA TRP A 296 12.39 -2.81 -18.30
C TRP A 296 13.82 -3.18 -17.90
N ILE A 297 14.63 -3.67 -18.85
CA ILE A 297 16.07 -3.88 -18.66
C ILE A 297 16.75 -2.53 -18.42
N HIS A 298 16.48 -1.55 -19.28
CA HIS A 298 17.07 -0.22 -19.17
C HIS A 298 16.54 0.59 -17.97
N ALA A 299 15.28 0.41 -17.59
CA ALA A 299 14.67 1.10 -16.45
C ALA A 299 15.03 0.46 -15.10
N SER A 300 15.31 -0.84 -15.04
CA SER A 300 15.53 -1.58 -13.77
C SER A 300 16.50 -0.93 -12.78
N PRO A 301 17.63 -0.32 -13.17
CA PRO A 301 18.56 0.32 -12.22
C PRO A 301 17.94 1.50 -11.46
N ALA A 302 16.89 2.14 -12.02
CA ALA A 302 16.27 3.31 -11.41
C ALA A 302 15.75 3.02 -9.99
N ALA A 303 15.31 1.79 -9.69
CA ALA A 303 14.82 1.43 -8.35
C ALA A 303 15.92 1.52 -7.28
N ARG A 304 17.07 0.91 -7.55
CA ARG A 304 18.24 0.98 -6.66
C ARG A 304 18.78 2.41 -6.58
N LEU A 305 18.90 3.09 -7.74
CA LEU A 305 19.39 4.47 -7.80
C LEU A 305 18.51 5.41 -6.97
N THR A 306 17.18 5.34 -7.08
CA THR A 306 16.28 6.14 -6.25
C THR A 306 16.49 5.89 -4.76
N ARG A 307 16.58 4.62 -4.36
CA ARG A 307 16.80 4.23 -2.96
C ARG A 307 18.14 4.75 -2.43
N GLN A 308 19.23 4.55 -3.17
CA GLN A 308 20.57 4.95 -2.75
C GLN A 308 20.74 6.47 -2.74
N THR A 309 20.22 7.18 -3.75
CA THR A 309 20.18 8.64 -3.75
C THR A 309 19.39 9.20 -2.56
N SER A 310 18.27 8.56 -2.20
CA SER A 310 17.51 8.97 -1.00
C SER A 310 18.33 8.84 0.28
N VAL A 311 19.14 7.78 0.43
CA VAL A 311 20.04 7.61 1.58
C VAL A 311 21.12 8.70 1.59
N CYS A 312 21.68 9.04 0.43
CA CYS A 312 22.67 10.10 0.30
C CYS A 312 22.10 11.47 0.68
N VAL A 313 20.95 11.82 0.11
CA VAL A 313 20.28 13.10 0.34
C VAL A 313 19.81 13.25 1.79
N ASN A 314 19.35 12.16 2.42
CA ASN A 314 18.86 12.19 3.81
C ASN A 314 19.97 12.07 4.86
N GLY A 315 21.22 11.81 4.46
CA GLY A 315 22.33 11.70 5.42
C GLY A 315 22.34 10.41 6.25
N THR A 316 21.61 9.37 5.85
CA THR A 316 21.33 8.17 6.67
C THR A 316 22.23 6.96 6.38
N GLY A 317 23.28 7.10 5.57
CA GLY A 317 24.16 5.99 5.19
C GLY A 317 25.58 6.43 4.82
N ALA A 318 26.37 5.50 4.25
CA ALA A 318 27.72 5.78 3.75
C ALA A 318 27.63 6.75 2.56
N ASN A 319 27.99 8.02 2.80
CA ASN A 319 27.79 9.13 1.87
C ASN A 319 29.15 9.75 1.46
N ASP A 320 30.13 8.90 1.17
CA ASP A 320 31.43 9.37 0.72
C ASP A 320 31.38 9.91 -0.73
N PRO A 321 32.32 10.79 -1.13
CA PRO A 321 32.37 11.35 -2.48
C PRO A 321 32.42 10.32 -3.61
N GLY A 322 33.05 9.16 -3.38
CA GLY A 322 33.15 8.09 -4.35
C GLY A 322 31.79 7.45 -4.64
N THR A 323 31.01 7.18 -3.59
CA THR A 323 29.63 6.68 -3.72
C THR A 323 28.74 7.64 -4.48
N ILE A 324 28.78 8.95 -4.18
CA ILE A 324 27.98 9.96 -4.89
C ILE A 324 28.37 10.03 -6.37
N LEU A 325 29.66 10.01 -6.68
CA LEU A 325 30.16 10.01 -8.06
C LEU A 325 29.68 8.76 -8.81
N GLN A 326 29.80 7.58 -8.19
CA GLN A 326 29.35 6.32 -8.78
C GLN A 326 27.84 6.35 -9.10
N LEU A 327 27.01 6.73 -8.13
CA LEU A 327 25.56 6.84 -8.33
C LEU A 327 25.21 7.83 -9.44
N THR A 328 25.93 8.95 -9.51
CA THR A 328 25.72 9.95 -10.55
C THR A 328 26.05 9.36 -11.93
N VAL A 329 27.21 8.74 -12.10
CA VAL A 329 27.63 8.11 -13.37
C VAL A 329 26.63 7.04 -13.80
N GLU A 330 26.20 6.17 -12.88
CA GLU A 330 25.21 5.13 -13.18
C GLU A 330 23.84 5.71 -13.57
N ALA A 331 23.41 6.81 -12.92
CA ALA A 331 22.19 7.51 -13.28
C ALA A 331 22.28 8.14 -14.68
N TYR A 332 23.40 8.76 -15.04
CA TYR A 332 23.66 9.25 -16.40
C TYR A 332 23.62 8.13 -17.45
N GLN A 333 24.26 6.99 -17.17
CA GLN A 333 24.26 5.85 -18.08
C GLN A 333 22.86 5.28 -18.27
N THR A 334 22.11 5.09 -17.18
CA THR A 334 20.73 4.60 -17.21
C THR A 334 19.83 5.55 -18.00
N ARG A 335 19.99 6.86 -17.77
CA ARG A 335 19.32 7.94 -18.49
C ARG A 335 19.59 7.88 -19.99
N GLN A 336 20.85 7.72 -20.40
CA GLN A 336 21.24 7.66 -21.80
C GLN A 336 20.67 6.41 -22.48
N ASN A 337 20.75 5.25 -21.83
CA ASN A 337 20.19 4.00 -22.35
C ASN A 337 18.67 4.13 -22.64
N LEU A 338 17.93 4.80 -21.75
CA LEU A 338 16.50 5.05 -21.96
C LEU A 338 16.19 6.09 -23.04
N LEU A 339 17.10 7.04 -23.32
CA LEU A 339 16.95 7.94 -24.46
C LEU A 339 17.08 7.16 -25.77
N THR A 340 18.14 6.37 -25.90
CA THR A 340 18.38 5.52 -27.08
C THR A 340 17.24 4.54 -27.29
N TRP A 341 16.79 3.87 -26.21
CA TRP A 341 15.63 3.01 -26.26
C TRP A 341 14.39 3.73 -26.81
N ARG A 342 14.13 4.97 -26.38
CA ARG A 342 12.96 5.72 -26.82
C ARG A 342 13.03 6.11 -28.30
N GLU A 343 14.22 6.42 -28.82
CA GLU A 343 14.41 6.68 -30.25
C GLU A 343 14.06 5.44 -31.08
N ASP A 344 14.53 4.27 -30.66
CA ASP A 344 14.23 3.00 -31.34
C ASP A 344 12.76 2.61 -31.19
N PHE A 345 12.17 2.84 -30.01
CA PHE A 345 10.74 2.66 -29.76
C PHE A 345 9.88 3.53 -30.67
N VAL A 346 10.24 4.81 -30.89
CA VAL A 346 9.47 5.70 -31.77
C VAL A 346 9.54 5.24 -33.22
N LYS A 347 10.70 4.78 -33.69
CA LYS A 347 10.84 4.20 -35.05
C LYS A 347 9.96 2.96 -35.19
N PHE A 348 10.07 2.03 -34.23
CA PHE A 348 9.25 0.82 -34.18
C PHE A 348 7.74 1.13 -34.16
N ALA A 349 7.31 2.06 -33.31
CA ALA A 349 5.90 2.45 -33.21
C ALA A 349 5.37 3.12 -34.48
N ALA A 350 6.22 3.83 -35.24
CA ALA A 350 5.83 4.47 -36.50
C ALA A 350 5.58 3.45 -37.63
N GLU A 351 6.28 2.31 -37.62
CA GLU A 351 6.12 1.23 -38.60
C GLU A 351 4.80 0.47 -38.44
N LEU A 352 4.29 0.38 -37.21
CA LEU A 352 3.02 -0.27 -36.84
C LEU A 352 1.78 0.55 -37.24
N LYS A 353 1.75 1.19 -38.42
CA LYS A 353 0.79 2.23 -38.89
C LYS A 353 -0.70 2.09 -38.48
N THR A 354 -1.21 0.88 -38.26
CA THR A 354 -2.59 0.58 -37.81
C THR A 354 -2.78 0.55 -36.28
N ASP A 355 -1.72 0.42 -35.49
CA ASP A 355 -1.72 0.19 -34.03
C ASP A 355 -1.21 1.41 -33.22
N ARG A 356 -1.13 2.60 -33.85
CA ARG A 356 -0.73 3.86 -33.17
C ARG A 356 -1.61 4.23 -31.96
N HIS A 357 -2.80 3.64 -31.88
CA HIS A 357 -3.75 3.79 -30.78
C HIS A 357 -3.61 2.69 -29.71
N SER A 358 -2.62 1.80 -29.84
CA SER A 358 -2.34 0.75 -28.86
C SER A 358 -2.14 1.35 -27.48
N SER A 359 -3.04 0.99 -26.56
CA SER A 359 -2.95 1.41 -25.16
C SER A 359 -1.63 0.99 -24.53
N ARG A 360 -1.04 -0.13 -24.98
CA ARG A 360 0.26 -0.62 -24.50
C ARG A 360 1.41 0.26 -24.97
N LEU A 361 1.43 0.69 -26.24
CA LEU A 361 2.47 1.60 -26.72
C LEU A 361 2.41 2.96 -25.97
N ARG A 362 1.21 3.49 -25.74
CA ARG A 362 1.03 4.72 -24.94
C ARG A 362 1.50 4.56 -23.51
N GLU A 363 1.21 3.42 -22.88
CA GLU A 363 1.69 3.12 -21.53
C GLU A 363 3.22 3.10 -21.48
N LEU A 364 3.89 2.36 -22.36
CA LEU A 364 5.34 2.22 -22.36
C LEU A 364 6.03 3.56 -22.64
N LEU A 365 5.46 4.38 -23.54
CA LEU A 365 5.93 5.74 -23.77
C LEU A 365 5.79 6.61 -22.51
N GLY A 366 4.63 6.55 -21.84
CA GLY A 366 4.40 7.25 -20.57
C GLY A 366 5.35 6.81 -19.45
N VAL A 367 5.63 5.51 -19.34
CA VAL A 367 6.64 4.96 -18.43
C VAL A 367 8.01 5.54 -18.75
N SER A 368 8.41 5.56 -20.02
CA SER A 368 9.73 6.09 -20.41
C SER A 368 9.92 7.55 -20.00
N PHE A 369 8.88 8.38 -20.13
CA PHE A 369 8.93 9.77 -19.66
C PHE A 369 9.00 9.84 -18.13
N ALA A 370 8.20 9.05 -17.42
CA ALA A 370 8.18 9.02 -15.96
C ALA A 370 9.54 8.60 -15.37
N VAL A 371 10.19 7.58 -15.94
CA VAL A 371 11.52 7.13 -15.49
C VAL A 371 12.60 8.17 -15.82
N GLN A 372 12.49 8.88 -16.95
CA GLN A 372 13.42 9.96 -17.29
C GLN A 372 13.29 11.17 -16.34
N ILE A 373 12.07 11.52 -15.94
CA ILE A 373 11.81 12.53 -14.90
C ILE A 373 12.55 12.14 -13.60
N VAL A 374 12.38 10.89 -13.16
CA VAL A 374 13.05 10.38 -11.96
C VAL A 374 14.57 10.48 -12.12
N LEU A 375 15.15 9.95 -13.19
CA LEU A 375 16.60 9.94 -13.39
C LEU A 375 17.20 11.34 -13.47
N ASN A 376 16.57 12.27 -14.18
CA ASN A 376 16.97 13.68 -14.21
C ASN A 376 17.03 14.25 -12.78
N ARG A 377 15.97 14.02 -12.00
CA ARG A 377 15.88 14.50 -10.62
C ARG A 377 16.82 13.78 -9.66
N LEU A 378 17.20 12.52 -9.91
CA LEU A 378 18.28 11.86 -9.15
C LEU A 378 19.64 12.50 -9.41
N ILE A 379 19.95 12.79 -10.68
CA ILE A 379 21.22 13.45 -11.06
C ILE A 379 21.29 14.84 -10.43
N ILE A 380 20.23 15.64 -10.56
CA ILE A 380 20.14 16.96 -9.93
C ILE A 380 20.25 16.84 -8.40
N ALA A 381 19.64 15.81 -7.78
CA ALA A 381 19.69 15.65 -6.33
C ALA A 381 21.11 15.41 -5.80
N LEU A 382 21.91 14.64 -6.55
CA LEU A 382 23.30 14.33 -6.23
C LEU A 382 24.23 15.50 -6.58
N GLN A 383 23.93 16.26 -7.62
CA GLN A 383 24.75 17.36 -8.14
C GLN A 383 23.93 18.62 -8.47
N PRO A 384 23.31 19.29 -7.47
CA PRO A 384 22.37 20.39 -7.70
C PRO A 384 23.03 21.64 -8.32
N LEU A 385 24.35 21.79 -8.14
CA LEU A 385 25.14 22.90 -8.66
C LEU A 385 25.83 22.62 -10.00
N ALA A 386 25.66 21.42 -10.57
CA ALA A 386 26.20 21.15 -11.89
C ALA A 386 25.56 22.07 -12.93
N VAL A 387 26.35 22.53 -13.91
CA VAL A 387 25.88 23.40 -15.01
C VAL A 387 24.65 22.80 -15.72
N ALA A 388 24.59 21.47 -15.81
CA ALA A 388 23.50 20.74 -16.45
C ALA A 388 22.20 20.69 -15.62
N ALA A 389 22.22 21.00 -14.31
CA ALA A 389 21.08 20.79 -13.42
C ALA A 389 19.83 21.54 -13.87
N ARG A 390 19.98 22.81 -14.28
CA ARG A 390 18.86 23.62 -14.79
C ARG A 390 18.31 23.08 -16.10
N THR A 391 19.19 22.60 -17.00
CA THR A 391 18.77 21.96 -18.25
C THR A 391 17.95 20.70 -17.98
N PHE A 392 18.39 19.86 -17.04
CA PHE A 392 17.65 18.65 -16.69
C PHE A 392 16.32 18.91 -15.99
N GLU A 393 16.20 19.98 -15.19
CA GLU A 393 14.90 20.35 -14.64
C GLU A 393 13.96 20.84 -15.75
N ASN A 394 14.43 21.66 -16.69
CA ASN A 394 13.62 22.07 -17.85
C ASN A 394 13.15 20.88 -18.70
N GLU A 395 14.04 19.91 -18.96
CA GLU A 395 13.67 18.65 -19.63
C GLU A 395 12.66 17.83 -18.83
N THR A 396 12.81 17.79 -17.51
CA THR A 396 11.89 17.12 -16.59
C THR A 396 10.48 17.69 -16.70
N GLN A 397 10.36 19.02 -16.74
CA GLN A 397 9.10 19.71 -16.96
C GLN A 397 8.51 19.38 -18.34
N ALA A 398 9.33 19.37 -19.40
CA ALA A 398 8.88 19.01 -20.73
C ALA A 398 8.38 17.56 -20.82
N PHE A 399 9.04 16.61 -20.13
CA PHE A 399 8.55 15.22 -20.06
C PHE A 399 7.24 15.10 -19.29
N ALA A 400 7.03 15.88 -18.22
CA ALA A 400 5.77 15.94 -17.52
C ALA A 400 4.64 16.44 -18.44
N ASP A 401 4.89 17.51 -19.21
CA ASP A 401 3.93 18.03 -20.18
C ASP A 401 3.58 16.98 -21.24
N ARG A 402 4.55 16.18 -21.71
CA ARG A 402 4.29 15.07 -22.64
C ARG A 402 3.38 14.00 -22.06
N ILE A 403 3.57 13.62 -20.79
CA ILE A 403 2.67 12.68 -20.11
C ILE A 403 1.24 13.27 -20.00
N ILE A 404 1.12 14.55 -19.65
CA ILE A 404 -0.17 15.23 -19.55
C ILE A 404 -0.90 15.21 -20.90
N VAL A 405 -0.19 15.54 -21.99
CA VAL A 405 -0.75 15.49 -23.36
C VAL A 405 -1.19 14.06 -23.72
N LEU A 406 -0.38 13.04 -23.45
CA LEU A 406 -0.76 11.64 -23.70
C LEU A 406 -2.05 11.24 -22.97
N CYS A 407 -2.22 11.70 -21.73
CA CYS A 407 -3.43 11.43 -20.94
C CYS A 407 -4.65 12.19 -21.49
N GLN A 408 -4.47 13.44 -21.93
CA GLN A 408 -5.52 14.24 -22.56
C GLN A 408 -5.97 13.63 -23.89
N GLU A 409 -5.05 13.17 -24.73
CA GLU A 409 -5.34 12.48 -25.99
C GLU A 409 -6.12 11.18 -25.73
N ALA A 410 -5.68 10.36 -24.77
CA ALA A 410 -6.39 9.13 -24.38
C ALA A 410 -7.82 9.41 -23.87
N SER A 411 -8.01 10.53 -23.18
CA SER A 411 -9.33 10.98 -22.72
C SER A 411 -10.21 11.47 -23.87
N LYS A 412 -9.67 12.32 -24.76
CA LYS A 412 -10.39 12.85 -25.94
C LYS A 412 -10.83 11.73 -26.89
N GLU A 413 -9.97 10.75 -27.11
CA GLU A 413 -10.25 9.58 -27.95
C GLU A 413 -11.12 8.52 -27.24
N SER A 414 -11.55 8.76 -26.00
CA SER A 414 -12.38 7.85 -25.21
C SER A 414 -11.77 6.44 -25.08
N LEU A 415 -10.45 6.35 -24.85
CA LEU A 415 -9.70 5.10 -24.71
C LEU A 415 -9.59 4.68 -23.22
N PRO A 416 -10.51 3.85 -22.69
CA PRO A 416 -10.55 3.53 -21.25
C PRO A 416 -9.30 2.77 -20.76
N ILE A 417 -8.73 1.88 -21.57
CA ILE A 417 -7.52 1.13 -21.21
C ILE A 417 -6.33 2.08 -21.11
N SER A 418 -6.12 2.94 -22.11
CA SER A 418 -5.05 3.95 -22.08
C SER A 418 -5.15 4.83 -20.83
N ASN A 419 -6.36 5.31 -20.50
CA ASN A 419 -6.59 6.11 -19.29
C ASN A 419 -6.24 5.34 -18.00
N MET A 420 -6.59 4.06 -17.93
CA MET A 420 -6.27 3.19 -16.78
C MET A 420 -4.76 2.96 -16.63
N LEU A 421 -4.04 2.73 -17.74
CA LEU A 421 -2.59 2.44 -17.74
C LEU A 421 -1.73 3.69 -17.47
N LEU A 422 -2.21 4.85 -17.89
CA LEU A 422 -1.56 6.15 -17.68
C LEU A 422 -1.89 6.79 -16.31
N ALA A 423 -2.83 6.21 -15.56
CA ALA A 423 -3.38 6.76 -14.31
C ALA A 423 -2.33 7.12 -13.24
N GLU A 424 -1.30 6.31 -13.12
CA GLU A 424 -0.18 6.56 -12.20
C GLU A 424 0.78 7.62 -12.78
N LYS A 425 0.97 7.63 -14.11
CA LYS A 425 1.91 8.50 -14.80
C LYS A 425 1.44 9.97 -14.75
N ILE A 426 0.13 10.21 -14.83
CA ILE A 426 -0.41 11.56 -14.67
C ILE A 426 -0.19 12.13 -13.26
N VAL A 427 -0.23 11.27 -12.23
CA VAL A 427 0.06 11.68 -10.85
C VAL A 427 1.53 12.10 -10.72
N ILE A 428 2.44 11.34 -11.33
CA ILE A 428 3.87 11.66 -11.46
C ILE A 428 4.09 13.01 -12.18
N ALA A 429 3.43 13.21 -13.32
CA ALA A 429 3.56 14.42 -14.11
C ALA A 429 3.08 15.66 -13.34
N ASN A 430 1.90 15.59 -12.72
CA ASN A 430 1.37 16.70 -11.93
C ASN A 430 2.26 17.04 -10.74
N ALA A 431 2.73 16.04 -9.99
CA ALA A 431 3.68 16.28 -8.89
C ALA A 431 5.00 16.91 -9.37
N THR A 432 5.42 16.60 -10.60
CA THR A 432 6.60 17.21 -11.23
C THR A 432 6.37 18.68 -11.53
N LYS A 433 5.21 19.04 -12.10
CA LYS A 433 4.80 20.43 -12.34
C LYS A 433 4.70 21.21 -11.03
N ASP A 434 4.04 20.64 -10.02
CA ASP A 434 3.79 21.29 -8.73
C ASP A 434 5.05 21.55 -7.91
N SER A 435 6.17 20.90 -8.23
CA SER A 435 7.44 21.02 -7.51
C SER A 435 8.52 21.79 -8.27
N GLU A 436 8.24 22.30 -9.48
CA GLU A 436 9.19 23.02 -10.33
C GLU A 436 9.94 24.12 -9.57
N ASP A 437 9.19 25.02 -8.93
CA ASP A 437 9.74 26.18 -8.21
C ASP A 437 10.68 25.78 -7.07
N ASP A 438 10.38 24.70 -6.35
CA ASP A 438 11.22 24.21 -5.26
C ASP A 438 12.55 23.69 -5.79
N TRP A 439 12.52 22.95 -6.90
CA TRP A 439 13.71 22.42 -7.56
C TRP A 439 14.56 23.53 -8.17
N ILE A 440 13.96 24.50 -8.85
CA ILE A 440 14.69 25.65 -9.44
C ILE A 440 15.32 26.52 -8.37
N ARG A 441 14.63 26.80 -7.25
CA ARG A 441 15.21 27.54 -6.12
C ARG A 441 16.39 26.81 -5.52
N ALA A 442 16.28 25.49 -5.35
CA ALA A 442 17.35 24.68 -4.78
C ALA A 442 18.57 24.62 -5.72
N ILE A 443 18.40 24.47 -7.03
CA ILE A 443 19.49 24.53 -8.03
C ILE A 443 20.21 25.88 -8.01
N SER A 444 19.48 26.96 -7.72
CA SER A 444 19.98 28.33 -7.85
C SER A 444 20.73 28.85 -6.61
N GLY A 445 20.96 28.02 -5.58
CA GLY A 445 21.81 28.43 -4.46
C GLY A 445 21.12 28.83 -3.16
N ALA A 446 19.79 28.88 -3.11
CA ALA A 446 19.08 29.52 -2.00
C ALA A 446 19.03 28.69 -0.70
N THR A 447 19.17 27.36 -0.78
CA THR A 447 19.12 26.44 0.38
C THR A 447 19.84 25.13 0.04
N TYR A 448 20.97 24.82 0.68
CA TYR A 448 21.62 23.50 0.59
C TYR A 448 21.77 22.85 1.96
N SER A 449 21.65 21.53 2.00
CA SER A 449 22.16 20.72 3.11
C SER A 449 23.54 20.20 2.73
N THR A 450 24.54 20.49 3.56
CA THR A 450 25.86 19.87 3.44
C THR A 450 25.81 18.46 4.00
N CYS A 451 26.00 17.46 3.14
CA CYS A 451 26.28 16.10 3.56
C CYS A 451 27.81 15.91 3.50
N GLN A 452 28.48 15.96 4.66
CA GLN A 452 29.94 15.74 4.78
C GLN A 452 30.81 16.56 3.80
N GLY A 453 30.41 17.81 3.51
CA GLY A 453 31.15 18.71 2.62
C GLY A 453 30.71 18.71 1.15
N ILE A 454 29.83 17.80 0.73
CA ILE A 454 29.18 17.82 -0.59
C ILE A 454 27.80 18.46 -0.47
N GLN A 455 27.50 19.39 -1.37
CA GLN A 455 26.19 20.04 -1.46
C GLN A 455 25.25 19.17 -2.29
N CYS A 456 24.36 18.43 -1.61
CA CYS A 456 23.25 17.72 -2.23
C CYS A 456 21.97 18.57 -2.13
N MET A 457 20.95 18.18 -2.90
CA MET A 457 19.61 18.75 -2.79
C MET A 457 19.07 18.59 -1.36
N PRO A 458 18.39 19.60 -0.78
CA PRO A 458 17.75 19.44 0.52
C PRO A 458 16.78 18.26 0.54
N ALA A 459 16.88 17.42 1.57
CA ALA A 459 16.00 16.27 1.80
C ALA A 459 14.52 16.60 1.66
N ALA A 460 14.07 17.73 2.21
CA ALA A 460 12.67 18.15 2.12
C ALA A 460 12.20 18.40 0.67
N VAL A 461 13.07 18.96 -0.19
CA VAL A 461 12.76 19.22 -1.61
C VAL A 461 12.74 17.91 -2.39
N PHE A 462 13.71 17.04 -2.14
CA PHE A 462 13.77 15.70 -2.72
C PHE A 462 12.54 14.88 -2.33
N GLU A 463 12.27 14.73 -1.03
CA GLU A 463 11.15 13.96 -0.51
C GLU A 463 9.79 14.51 -0.95
N LYS A 464 9.61 15.82 -1.11
CA LYS A 464 8.32 16.39 -1.58
C LYS A 464 7.93 15.88 -2.97
N CYS A 465 8.89 15.75 -3.88
CA CYS A 465 8.68 15.15 -5.18
C CYS A 465 8.36 13.65 -5.02
N TYR A 466 9.24 12.91 -4.34
CA TYR A 466 9.17 11.45 -4.22
C TYR A 466 8.07 10.93 -3.31
N ALA A 467 7.46 11.76 -2.45
CA ALA A 467 6.29 11.44 -1.64
C ALA A 467 5.06 11.09 -2.49
N THR A 468 5.08 11.43 -3.78
CA THR A 468 4.04 11.08 -4.76
C THR A 468 4.38 9.82 -5.58
N TYR A 469 5.67 9.46 -5.71
CA TYR A 469 6.18 8.30 -6.46
C TYR A 469 6.37 7.06 -5.59
N LEU A 470 6.81 7.28 -4.36
CA LEU A 470 6.93 6.31 -3.30
C LEU A 470 5.67 6.49 -2.43
N PRO A 471 5.09 5.42 -1.88
CA PRO A 471 3.99 5.50 -0.93
C PRO A 471 4.28 6.63 0.06
N GLN A 472 3.34 7.58 0.14
CA GLN A 472 3.43 8.80 0.94
C GLN A 472 3.37 8.48 2.43
N ASP A 473 4.42 7.86 2.93
CA ASP A 473 4.40 7.16 4.18
C ASP A 473 5.63 7.63 4.95
N HIS A 474 5.50 8.85 5.52
CA HIS A 474 6.41 9.32 6.56
C HIS A 474 6.67 8.15 7.52
N PHE A 475 7.93 7.72 7.57
CA PHE A 475 8.41 6.53 8.26
C PHE A 475 7.77 5.22 7.74
N PRO A 476 8.27 4.64 6.63
CA PRO A 476 7.75 3.38 6.09
C PRO A 476 7.87 2.21 7.08
N LEU A 477 8.71 2.35 8.13
CA LEU A 477 8.86 1.35 9.17
C LEU A 477 7.76 1.43 10.24
N VAL A 478 7.40 2.62 10.73
CA VAL A 478 6.31 2.79 11.71
C VAL A 478 5.00 2.24 11.17
N ARG A 479 4.74 2.45 9.89
CA ARG A 479 3.49 2.01 9.26
C ARG A 479 3.37 0.50 9.08
N LYS A 480 4.48 -0.24 9.17
CA LYS A 480 4.47 -1.71 9.18
C LYS A 480 4.01 -2.27 10.52
N LEU A 481 4.07 -1.48 11.60
CA LEU A 481 3.71 -1.95 12.93
C LEU A 481 2.18 -2.08 13.08
N PRO A 482 1.66 -3.26 13.48
CA PRO A 482 0.22 -3.53 13.55
C PRO A 482 -0.59 -2.52 14.39
N VAL A 483 0.01 -1.96 15.45
CA VAL A 483 -0.62 -0.99 16.34
C VAL A 483 -1.10 0.29 15.62
N PHE A 484 -0.51 0.62 14.46
CA PHE A 484 -0.90 1.79 13.66
C PHE A 484 -1.82 1.46 12.49
N ALA A 485 -2.08 0.18 12.18
CA ALA A 485 -2.82 -0.25 11.00
C ALA A 485 -4.20 0.42 10.88
N ASN A 486 -4.96 0.46 11.97
CA ASN A 486 -6.28 1.12 11.98
C ASN A 486 -6.18 2.63 11.76
N LYS A 487 -5.18 3.30 12.36
CA LYS A 487 -4.96 4.75 12.16
C LYS A 487 -4.61 5.05 10.70
N ILE A 488 -3.83 4.18 10.07
CA ILE A 488 -3.48 4.27 8.64
C ILE A 488 -4.72 4.10 7.78
N ASN A 489 -5.54 3.08 8.04
CA ASN A 489 -6.79 2.85 7.31
C ASN A 489 -7.73 4.07 7.42
N THR A 490 -7.86 4.66 8.62
CA THR A 490 -8.62 5.89 8.83
C THR A 490 -8.02 7.05 8.04
N LYS A 491 -6.69 7.17 7.97
CA LYS A 491 -6.03 8.22 7.21
C LYS A 491 -6.34 8.16 5.72
N GLU A 492 -6.25 6.97 5.14
CA GLU A 492 -6.61 6.76 3.74
C GLU A 492 -8.10 7.00 3.48
N TYR A 493 -8.97 6.57 4.41
CA TYR A 493 -10.41 6.84 4.33
C TYR A 493 -10.75 8.33 4.35
N LEU A 494 -10.15 9.11 5.25
CA LEU A 494 -10.39 10.56 5.35
C LEU A 494 -9.89 11.32 4.13
N LYS A 495 -8.75 10.91 3.54
CA LYS A 495 -8.26 11.43 2.25
C LYS A 495 -9.29 11.24 1.14
N LEU A 496 -9.95 10.08 1.08
CA LEU A 496 -11.02 9.81 0.11
C LEU A 496 -12.25 10.68 0.38
N LYS A 497 -12.67 10.81 1.64
CA LYS A 497 -13.88 11.59 1.99
C LYS A 497 -13.76 13.07 1.69
N VAL A 498 -12.57 13.65 1.80
CA VAL A 498 -12.30 15.04 1.37
C VAL A 498 -12.46 15.20 -0.13
N ALA A 499 -11.99 14.22 -0.93
CA ALA A 499 -12.15 14.27 -2.39
C ALA A 499 -13.62 14.19 -2.83
N GLU A 500 -14.45 13.46 -2.08
CA GLU A 500 -15.89 13.31 -2.33
C GLU A 500 -16.72 14.51 -1.81
N ASN A 501 -16.22 15.25 -0.81
CA ASN A 501 -16.98 16.28 -0.10
C ASN A 501 -16.13 17.56 0.06
N PRO A 502 -16.22 18.54 -0.86
CA PRO A 502 -15.40 19.75 -0.82
C PRO A 502 -15.53 20.61 0.45
N GLY A 503 -16.66 20.51 1.17
CA GLY A 503 -16.89 21.19 2.45
C GLY A 503 -16.34 20.45 3.68
N PHE A 504 -15.78 19.25 3.50
CA PHE A 504 -15.20 18.45 4.56
C PHE A 504 -13.67 18.59 4.56
N SER A 505 -13.07 18.66 5.74
CA SER A 505 -11.62 18.62 5.91
C SER A 505 -11.24 17.83 7.17
N TYR A 506 -9.99 17.37 7.21
CA TYR A 506 -9.42 16.71 8.39
C TYR A 506 -8.10 17.36 8.80
N THR A 507 -7.65 17.09 10.02
CA THR A 507 -6.30 17.40 10.50
C THR A 507 -5.76 16.19 11.22
N PHE A 508 -4.58 15.69 10.83
CA PHE A 508 -3.91 14.62 11.57
C PHE A 508 -2.95 15.21 12.59
N VAL A 509 -3.20 14.95 13.86
CA VAL A 509 -2.33 15.40 14.95
C VAL A 509 -1.37 14.28 15.34
N TYR A 510 -0.07 14.52 15.18
CA TYR A 510 1.01 13.62 15.56
C TYR A 510 1.67 14.18 16.81
N ASN A 511 1.50 13.49 17.93
CA ASN A 511 1.98 13.94 19.25
C ASN A 511 3.02 13.00 19.89
N ASN A 512 3.40 11.93 19.18
CA ASN A 512 4.24 10.85 19.66
C ASN A 512 3.83 10.33 21.06
N SER A 513 4.75 10.23 22.02
CA SER A 513 4.52 9.69 23.36
C SER A 513 3.79 10.66 24.29
N PHE A 514 2.93 10.12 25.16
CA PHE A 514 2.28 10.87 26.23
C PHE A 514 3.24 10.99 27.42
N LEU A 515 3.86 12.16 27.60
CA LEU A 515 4.94 12.38 28.56
C LEU A 515 4.51 12.07 30.01
N ASP A 516 3.48 12.77 30.47
CA ASP A 516 2.93 12.67 31.82
C ASP A 516 2.39 11.27 32.11
N TRP A 517 1.53 10.74 31.24
CA TRP A 517 0.93 9.42 31.43
C TRP A 517 1.95 8.28 31.41
N GLN A 518 2.92 8.30 30.48
CA GLN A 518 3.91 7.22 30.40
C GLN A 518 4.91 7.23 31.56
N LEU A 519 5.23 8.40 32.12
CA LEU A 519 6.03 8.50 33.35
C LEU A 519 5.26 7.98 34.58
N GLN A 520 3.96 8.26 34.66
CA GLN A 520 3.10 7.78 35.75
C GLN A 520 2.99 6.25 35.79
N ILE A 521 2.86 5.60 34.64
CA ILE A 521 2.76 4.13 34.55
C ILE A 521 4.12 3.42 34.49
N GLY A 522 5.23 4.17 34.53
CA GLY A 522 6.58 3.63 34.47
C GLY A 522 7.03 3.08 33.12
N PHE A 523 6.39 3.49 32.01
CA PHE A 523 6.68 2.96 30.67
C PHE A 523 7.96 3.53 30.05
N MET A 524 8.19 4.85 30.19
CA MET A 524 9.43 5.49 29.71
C MET A 524 10.61 5.11 30.61
N VAL A 525 10.42 5.35 31.91
CA VAL A 525 11.25 4.94 33.04
C VAL A 525 10.31 4.79 34.24
N ASN A 526 10.58 3.87 35.16
CA ASN A 526 9.78 3.70 36.36
C ASN A 526 10.39 4.53 37.49
N LEU A 527 9.85 5.74 37.67
CA LEU A 527 10.25 6.70 38.71
C LEU A 527 9.98 6.19 40.13
N LYS A 528 9.01 5.29 40.31
CA LYS A 528 8.60 4.80 41.64
C LYS A 528 9.60 3.78 42.20
N ASP A 529 9.98 2.81 41.37
CA ASP A 529 10.84 1.71 41.77
C ASP A 529 12.31 1.93 41.38
N HIS A 530 12.63 3.10 40.79
CA HIS A 530 13.95 3.46 40.28
C HIS A 530 14.52 2.41 39.32
N ILE A 531 13.66 1.90 38.44
CA ILE A 531 14.05 0.90 37.42
C ILE A 531 13.79 1.43 36.02
N ALA A 532 14.68 1.11 35.08
CA ALA A 532 14.51 1.47 33.68
C ALA A 532 15.04 0.38 32.74
N THR A 533 14.26 0.12 31.69
CA THR A 533 14.76 -0.60 30.51
C THR A 533 15.21 0.43 29.48
N LEU A 534 16.51 0.56 29.27
CA LEU A 534 17.09 1.46 28.29
C LEU A 534 17.08 0.84 26.90
N TYR A 535 16.36 1.49 25.99
CA TYR A 535 16.24 1.08 24.60
C TYR A 535 17.38 1.68 23.78
N GLU A 536 18.11 0.84 23.06
CA GLU A 536 19.28 1.27 22.25
C GLU A 536 20.29 2.13 23.06
N GLY A 537 20.51 1.77 24.33
CA GLY A 537 21.43 2.49 25.23
C GLY A 537 20.84 3.71 25.94
N GLY A 538 19.60 4.11 25.64
CA GLY A 538 18.88 5.15 26.40
C GLY A 538 19.12 6.59 25.96
N ASP A 539 20.03 6.82 25.00
CA ASP A 539 20.38 8.14 24.44
C ASP A 539 19.64 8.49 23.14
N VAL A 540 18.69 7.66 22.71
CA VAL A 540 17.85 7.96 21.56
C VAL A 540 16.91 9.13 21.90
N VAL A 541 17.08 10.24 21.18
CA VAL A 541 16.22 11.41 21.29
C VAL A 541 14.85 11.09 20.70
N TYR A 542 13.79 11.35 21.46
CA TYR A 542 12.41 11.24 21.01
C TYR A 542 11.59 12.41 21.53
N SER A 543 10.53 12.76 20.82
CA SER A 543 9.60 13.79 21.23
C SER A 543 8.51 13.23 22.14
N ALA A 544 8.18 13.94 23.21
CA ALA A 544 7.09 13.60 24.11
C ALA A 544 6.18 14.82 24.35
N THR A 545 4.89 14.54 24.56
CA THR A 545 3.85 15.58 24.69
C THR A 545 2.98 15.26 25.89
N ARG A 546 2.72 16.25 26.74
CA ARG A 546 1.76 16.14 27.85
C ARG A 546 0.34 16.12 27.32
N LEU A 547 -0.56 15.41 28.01
CA LEU A 547 -1.98 15.38 27.66
C LEU A 547 -2.59 16.80 27.64
N SER A 548 -2.14 17.70 28.53
CA SER A 548 -2.57 19.10 28.57
C SER A 548 -2.18 19.88 27.30
N THR A 549 -1.00 19.64 26.75
CA THR A 549 -0.54 20.26 25.48
C THR A 549 -1.31 19.71 24.29
N ILE A 550 -1.63 18.41 24.27
CA ILE A 550 -2.51 17.83 23.25
C ILE A 550 -3.89 18.48 23.30
N GLY A 551 -4.47 18.66 24.48
CA GLY A 551 -5.74 19.36 24.66
C GLY A 551 -5.71 20.79 24.12
N ARG A 552 -4.65 21.55 24.44
CA ARG A 552 -4.42 22.90 23.89
C ARG A 552 -4.29 22.89 22.37
N ALA A 553 -3.57 21.92 21.80
CA ALA A 553 -3.41 21.78 20.36
C ALA A 553 -4.75 21.57 19.65
N LEU A 554 -5.60 20.67 20.16
CA LEU A 554 -6.93 20.44 19.59
C LEU A 554 -7.81 21.69 19.65
N ALA A 555 -7.76 22.43 20.76
CA ALA A 555 -8.47 23.71 20.90
C ALA A 555 -7.93 24.78 19.93
N ALA A 556 -6.62 24.83 19.71
CA ALA A 556 -5.96 25.75 18.78
C ALA A 556 -6.28 25.41 17.32
N ILE A 557 -6.29 24.13 16.94
CA ILE A 557 -6.66 23.65 15.60
C ILE A 557 -8.08 24.10 15.23
N LYS A 558 -9.03 23.98 16.17
CA LYS A 558 -10.41 24.45 15.95
C LYS A 558 -10.48 25.96 15.62
N LYS A 559 -9.55 26.76 16.12
CA LYS A 559 -9.45 28.20 15.82
C LYS A 559 -8.69 28.49 14.53
N ASN A 560 -8.00 27.50 13.96
CA ASN A 560 -7.06 27.61 12.85
C ASN A 560 -7.36 26.58 11.75
N LEU A 561 -8.63 26.31 11.46
CA LEU A 561 -9.04 25.24 10.54
C LEU A 561 -8.50 25.42 9.12
N ASP A 562 -8.46 26.66 8.61
CA ASP A 562 -7.98 26.92 7.25
C ASP A 562 -6.52 26.56 7.04
N VAL A 563 -5.66 26.86 8.03
CA VAL A 563 -4.23 26.57 7.97
C VAL A 563 -3.91 25.14 8.40
N THR A 564 -4.86 24.40 8.98
CA THR A 564 -4.68 23.01 9.42
C THR A 564 -5.47 21.99 8.60
N LYS A 565 -6.25 22.43 7.61
CA LYS A 565 -7.02 21.53 6.74
C LYS A 565 -6.12 20.62 5.92
N ASN A 566 -6.52 19.36 5.85
CA ASN A 566 -5.98 18.29 5.01
C ASN A 566 -4.47 18.06 5.16
N ARG A 567 -3.93 18.28 6.37
CA ARG A 567 -2.50 18.19 6.63
C ARG A 567 -2.14 17.45 7.91
N HIS A 568 -0.86 17.13 8.03
CA HIS A 568 -0.27 16.60 9.25
C HIS A 568 0.23 17.75 10.11
N ILE A 569 -0.08 17.70 11.39
CA ILE A 569 0.35 18.66 12.41
C ILE A 569 1.13 17.89 13.47
N TYR A 570 2.43 18.11 13.52
CA TYR A 570 3.31 17.54 14.53
C TYR A 570 3.38 18.49 15.73
N ILE A 571 3.13 17.96 16.92
CA ILE A 571 3.26 18.71 18.17
C ILE A 571 4.18 17.95 19.11
N HIS A 572 4.90 18.68 19.95
CA HIS A 572 5.63 18.09 21.07
C HIS A 572 5.78 19.11 22.20
N ASP A 573 5.95 18.64 23.44
CA ASP A 573 6.41 19.50 24.53
C ASP A 573 7.93 19.56 24.56
N ILE A 574 8.59 18.41 24.50
CA ILE A 574 10.04 18.31 24.68
C ILE A 574 10.61 17.17 23.82
N ALA A 575 11.84 17.35 23.32
CA ALA A 575 12.65 16.30 22.74
C ALA A 575 13.68 15.87 23.80
N ILE A 576 13.69 14.59 24.17
CA ILE A 576 14.43 14.09 25.33
C ILE A 576 14.90 12.65 25.13
N THR A 577 15.84 12.19 25.98
CA THR A 577 16.29 10.79 26.08
C THR A 577 15.88 10.14 27.40
N GLN A 578 15.93 8.80 27.49
CA GLN A 578 15.65 8.11 28.77
C GLN A 578 16.69 8.47 29.83
N ASN A 579 17.97 8.56 29.44
CA ASN A 579 19.05 8.93 30.34
C ASN A 579 18.88 10.34 30.92
N GLN A 580 18.39 11.30 30.13
CA GLN A 580 18.08 12.65 30.62
C GLN A 580 16.97 12.65 31.68
N ILE A 581 15.94 11.81 31.52
CA ILE A 581 14.86 11.68 32.52
C ILE A 581 15.42 11.08 33.82
N ILE A 582 16.27 10.05 33.73
CA ILE A 582 16.92 9.43 34.89
C ILE A 582 17.82 10.43 35.61
N GLU A 583 18.60 11.23 34.86
CA GLU A 583 19.47 12.26 35.43
C GLU A 583 18.67 13.34 36.18
N ILE A 584 17.52 13.75 35.63
CA ILE A 584 16.58 14.65 36.31
C ILE A 584 16.05 14.00 37.59
N ALA A 585 15.62 12.74 37.54
CA ALA A 585 15.10 12.04 38.72
C ALA A 585 16.17 11.93 39.83
N LYS A 586 17.41 11.59 39.47
CA LYS A 586 18.55 11.56 40.40
C LYS A 586 18.82 12.91 41.07
N ARG A 587 18.66 14.03 40.35
CA ARG A 587 18.76 15.37 40.96
C ARG A 587 17.61 15.68 41.92
N VAL A 588 16.43 15.09 41.68
CA VAL A 588 15.23 15.35 42.48
C VAL A 588 15.26 14.62 43.83
N ASP A 589 15.71 13.37 43.87
CA ASP A 589 15.62 12.52 45.08
C ASP A 589 16.94 11.85 45.52
N GLY A 590 17.99 11.86 44.69
CA GLY A 590 19.30 11.29 45.01
C GLY A 590 19.40 9.76 44.94
N ASN A 591 18.38 9.06 44.44
CA ASN A 591 18.33 7.59 44.47
C ASN A 591 19.13 6.95 43.32
N GLU A 592 19.67 5.75 43.57
CA GLU A 592 20.30 4.93 42.54
C GLU A 592 19.28 4.16 41.70
N TRP A 593 19.66 3.85 40.45
CA TRP A 593 18.76 3.26 39.46
C TRP A 593 19.21 1.87 39.02
N THR A 594 18.25 0.94 38.91
CA THR A 594 18.48 -0.38 38.30
C THR A 594 18.19 -0.32 36.80
N ILE A 595 19.21 -0.55 35.98
CA ILE A 595 19.14 -0.39 34.52
C ILE A 595 19.25 -1.74 33.81
N THR A 596 18.34 -2.00 32.87
CA THR A 596 18.41 -3.14 31.95
C THR A 596 18.52 -2.63 30.51
N ALA A 597 19.44 -3.17 29.70
CA ALA A 597 19.53 -2.81 28.29
C ALA A 597 18.61 -3.69 27.42
N ALA A 598 17.97 -3.10 26.42
CA ALA A 598 17.15 -3.84 25.47
C ALA A 598 17.24 -3.29 24.04
N SER A 599 17.16 -4.19 23.05
CA SER A 599 17.00 -3.82 21.64
C SER A 599 15.53 -3.72 21.27
N THR A 600 15.16 -2.59 20.69
CA THR A 600 13.81 -2.33 20.17
C THR A 600 13.42 -3.29 19.05
N ALA A 601 14.39 -3.72 18.22
CA ALA A 601 14.14 -4.70 17.15
C ALA A 601 13.77 -6.07 17.72
N LYS A 602 14.40 -6.49 18.82
CA LYS A 602 14.04 -7.75 19.50
C LYS A 602 12.66 -7.66 20.15
N ILE A 603 12.32 -6.49 20.72
CA ILE A 603 11.00 -6.23 21.29
C ILE A 603 9.92 -6.27 20.20
N GLU A 604 10.18 -5.72 19.02
CA GLU A 604 9.30 -5.81 17.87
C GLU A 604 9.05 -7.28 17.49
N GLU A 605 10.11 -8.09 17.36
CA GLU A 605 10.00 -9.53 17.07
C GLU A 605 9.14 -10.26 18.12
N ASN A 606 9.41 -10.03 19.40
CA ASN A 606 8.64 -10.61 20.51
C ASN A 606 7.17 -10.19 20.46
N SER A 607 6.89 -8.93 20.09
CA SER A 607 5.53 -8.40 19.96
C SER A 607 4.76 -9.08 18.83
N TYR A 608 5.42 -9.39 17.70
CA TYR A 608 4.83 -10.19 16.63
C TYR A 608 4.55 -11.64 17.05
N GLN A 609 5.33 -12.21 17.96
CA GLN A 609 5.02 -13.53 18.52
C GLN A 609 3.85 -13.47 19.51
N ALA A 610 3.81 -12.45 20.36
CA ALA A 610 2.72 -12.23 21.33
C ALA A 610 1.36 -12.07 20.65
N LEU A 611 1.29 -11.46 19.45
CA LEU A 611 0.06 -11.39 18.65
C LEU A 611 -0.51 -12.77 18.25
N LYS A 612 0.30 -13.83 18.26
CA LYS A 612 -0.12 -15.20 17.93
C LYS A 612 -0.57 -15.96 19.18
N SER A 613 -0.42 -15.38 20.37
CA SER A 613 -0.81 -15.99 21.63
C SER A 613 -2.34 -16.09 21.74
N ARG A 614 -2.79 -17.05 22.54
CA ARG A 614 -4.20 -17.18 22.93
C ARG A 614 -4.51 -16.41 24.22
N ASP A 615 -3.49 -15.91 24.92
CA ASP A 615 -3.65 -15.09 26.12
C ASP A 615 -3.96 -13.62 25.74
N PRO A 616 -5.14 -13.08 26.09
CA PRO A 616 -5.50 -11.70 25.82
C PRO A 616 -4.54 -10.67 26.45
N ALA A 617 -3.89 -10.99 27.58
CA ALA A 617 -2.95 -10.10 28.24
C ALA A 617 -1.64 -9.96 27.45
N GLU A 618 -1.12 -11.07 26.91
CA GLU A 618 0.05 -11.06 26.03
C GLU A 618 -0.23 -10.31 24.72
N VAL A 619 -1.42 -10.54 24.13
CA VAL A 619 -1.86 -9.84 22.93
C VAL A 619 -1.98 -8.33 23.18
N ALA A 620 -2.55 -7.92 24.32
CA ALA A 620 -2.61 -6.51 24.70
C ALA A 620 -1.22 -5.91 24.93
N GLY A 621 -0.29 -6.66 25.54
CA GLY A 621 1.09 -6.25 25.78
C GLY A 621 1.89 -5.99 24.50
N SER A 622 1.57 -6.67 23.40
CA SER A 622 2.24 -6.48 22.10
C SER A 622 2.17 -5.03 21.58
N ALA A 623 1.09 -4.30 21.89
CA ALA A 623 0.92 -2.91 21.48
C ALA A 623 2.00 -1.99 22.06
N LEU A 624 2.38 -2.20 23.32
CA LEU A 624 3.44 -1.43 23.98
C LEU A 624 4.80 -1.71 23.35
N GLY A 625 5.10 -2.95 22.98
CA GLY A 625 6.35 -3.28 22.30
C GLY A 625 6.45 -2.66 20.90
N PHE A 626 5.35 -2.58 20.15
CA PHE A 626 5.32 -1.82 18.89
C PHE A 626 5.50 -0.30 19.12
N ILE A 627 4.91 0.26 20.17
CA ILE A 627 5.12 1.67 20.55
C ILE A 627 6.58 1.91 20.92
N THR A 628 7.20 1.02 21.68
CA THR A 628 8.64 1.06 22.00
C THR A 628 9.48 1.13 20.73
N ARG A 629 9.18 0.28 19.74
CA ARG A 629 9.88 0.32 18.46
C ARG A 629 9.68 1.63 17.71
N ALA A 630 8.46 2.19 17.74
CA ALA A 630 8.16 3.45 17.07
C ALA A 630 8.87 4.67 17.70
N CYS A 631 9.02 4.67 19.04
CA CYS A 631 9.60 5.80 19.76
C CYS A 631 11.13 5.81 19.75
N TRP A 632 11.76 4.65 19.95
CA TRP A 632 13.22 4.54 20.14
C TRP A 632 13.95 3.76 19.04
N GLY A 633 13.22 3.17 18.08
CA GLY A 633 13.84 2.46 16.96
C GLY A 633 14.45 3.40 15.93
N GLU A 634 15.68 3.11 15.52
CA GLU A 634 16.34 3.83 14.43
C GLU A 634 15.52 3.77 13.13
N GLY A 635 15.33 4.91 12.47
CA GLY A 635 14.54 5.03 11.23
C GLY A 635 13.01 5.09 11.43
N TYR A 636 12.50 5.00 12.66
CA TYR A 636 11.06 5.11 12.95
C TYR A 636 10.62 6.55 13.24
N GLY A 637 11.55 7.48 13.48
CA GLY A 637 11.23 8.90 13.46
C GLY A 637 10.57 9.45 14.71
N GLY A 638 10.93 8.94 15.89
CA GLY A 638 10.42 9.40 17.18
C GLY A 638 10.76 10.86 17.52
N ASP A 639 11.72 11.50 16.85
CA ASP A 639 12.08 12.90 17.07
C ASP A 639 11.33 13.86 16.12
N PHE A 640 10.48 14.71 16.70
CA PHE A 640 9.71 15.75 16.01
C PHE A 640 10.32 17.15 16.16
N SER A 641 11.48 17.29 16.81
CA SER A 641 12.14 18.60 17.04
C SER A 641 12.29 19.44 15.77
N LYS A 642 12.64 18.80 14.64
CA LYS A 642 12.80 19.44 13.33
C LYS A 642 11.50 19.50 12.49
N LYS A 643 10.39 18.99 13.01
CA LYS A 643 9.10 18.84 12.30
C LYS A 643 7.94 19.56 12.99
N GLY A 644 8.18 20.14 14.17
CA GLY A 644 7.15 20.71 15.03
C GLY A 644 6.36 21.83 14.36
N ASN A 645 5.04 21.81 14.58
CA ASN A 645 4.09 22.84 14.18
C ASN A 645 3.55 23.58 15.42
N ASN A 646 4.33 23.58 16.51
CA ASN A 646 3.99 24.24 17.76
C ASN A 646 3.73 25.74 17.57
N ASP A 647 4.59 26.43 16.83
CA ASP A 647 4.47 27.87 16.56
C ASP A 647 3.19 28.20 15.80
N LEU A 648 2.81 27.36 14.83
CA LEU A 648 1.55 27.50 14.07
C LEU A 648 0.32 27.49 15.00
N LEU A 649 0.41 26.78 16.12
CA LEU A 649 -0.69 26.64 17.08
C LEU A 649 -0.49 27.48 18.35
N GLY A 650 0.58 28.26 18.45
CA GLY A 650 0.93 29.02 19.65
C GLY A 650 1.21 28.14 20.87
N LEU A 651 1.78 26.95 20.67
CA LEU A 651 2.04 25.98 21.74
C LEU A 651 3.50 26.11 22.23
N PRO A 652 3.74 26.56 23.48
CA PRO A 652 5.10 26.62 24.01
C PRO A 652 5.64 25.23 24.27
N CYS A 653 6.92 25.01 23.96
CA CYS A 653 7.66 23.82 24.38
C CYS A 653 7.95 23.86 25.89
N LEU A 654 8.03 22.68 26.50
CA LEU A 654 8.40 22.50 27.90
C LEU A 654 9.91 22.66 28.06
N ARG A 655 10.32 23.52 28.99
CA ARG A 655 11.73 23.66 29.39
C ARG A 655 12.11 22.59 30.39
N THR A 656 13.41 22.38 30.56
CA THR A 656 13.96 21.37 31.49
C THR A 656 13.44 21.54 32.92
N GLU A 657 13.30 22.77 33.40
CA GLU A 657 12.79 23.05 34.75
C GLU A 657 11.35 22.54 34.92
N GLY A 658 10.50 22.75 33.91
CA GLY A 658 9.12 22.26 33.94
C GLY A 658 9.01 20.74 33.81
N LEU A 659 10.01 20.07 33.24
CA LEU A 659 10.10 18.61 33.29
C LEU A 659 10.56 18.13 34.67
N GLU A 660 11.51 18.81 35.30
CA GLU A 660 11.94 18.50 36.66
C GLU A 660 10.78 18.62 37.66
N ASP A 661 9.98 19.68 37.54
CA ASP A 661 8.75 19.84 38.33
C ASP A 661 7.77 18.67 38.11
N LEU A 662 7.56 18.27 36.86
CA LEU A 662 6.69 17.11 36.54
C LEU A 662 7.22 15.81 37.15
N VAL A 663 8.53 15.56 37.06
CA VAL A 663 9.17 14.38 37.67
C VAL A 663 9.02 14.42 39.18
N ARG A 664 9.26 15.57 39.80
CA ARG A 664 9.11 15.80 41.25
C ARG A 664 7.68 15.56 41.71
N ASP A 665 6.70 16.01 40.96
CA ASP A 665 5.29 15.78 41.27
C ASP A 665 4.90 14.30 41.13
N ILE A 666 5.41 13.58 40.14
CA ILE A 666 5.14 12.14 39.98
C ILE A 666 5.79 11.34 41.11
N ILE A 667 7.03 11.66 41.49
CA ILE A 667 7.72 11.00 42.62
C ILE A 667 6.97 11.25 43.93
N LYS A 668 6.45 12.46 44.17
CA LYS A 668 5.69 12.78 45.40
C LYS A 668 4.33 12.10 45.49
N ASN A 669 3.68 11.84 44.35
CA ASN A 669 2.31 11.32 44.30
C ASN A 669 2.23 9.78 44.18
N ASN A 670 3.37 9.10 44.10
CA ASN A 670 3.51 7.64 44.01
C ASN A 670 4.07 7.04 45.29
#